data_AF-A0A2M8S7W7-F1
#
_entry.id   AF-A0A2M8S7W7-F1
#
_cell.length_a   1.000
_cell.length_b   1.000
_cell.length_c   1.000
_cell.angle_alpha   90.00
_cell.angle_beta   90.00
_cell.angle_gamma   90.00
#
_symmetry.space_group_name_H-M   'P 1'
#
loop_
_entity.id
_entity.type
_entity.pdbx_description
1 polymer ?
#
loop_
_entity_poly.entity_id
_entity_poly.type
_entity_poly.pdbx_seq_one_letter_code
_entity_poly.pdbx_strand_id
1 'polypeptide(L)'
;VRLVRRMILINNGVEPPDDIDHLGNRRVKTVGELIQNKLRIGLRRMERVIKERMSIRDQEQLSPVTLVNIRPVVAALREFFGSSQLSQFMDQTNPLAELRHKRTLSALGPGGLRRERAGFDVRDVHHSHYGRICPIETPEGPNIGLIGRLACFARVNEYGFIETPYRRVFKSMPCNDPHLEGRALSADLTDVKSGEVLVKAGERITVKMLKTIAKAKRDMAIVPFVSDEVEYLSADAEDKFIIAQATAPLNEYREFENPRISCRYHSGFLFTAPENLDYMDVAPHQVVGISAALIPFLEHDDANRALMGSNMQAQAVPLVRPEIPLVSTGMEYHAAFDSGQVIIAEEDGDVVSVTGSTIVVSEKGGGLRTYHLRKYQRSNQSTCIDQRPAVVKGQVIRRGDIIVDSSSTESGELALGQNVTVAFISWEGGNFEDAILISERLVQEDRFTSVHIEKYEVEARDTKLGPEEITRDIPNVGEEAIKDLDESGIIRIGAEVGPNDILVGKITPKGEKELTPEERLLRAIFGEKSRDVKDTSLRMPHGERGKVVDVRVFNREDNADLSAGVDVMVRVSVAQRRKITAGDKMAGRHGNKGVVSRVVPVEDMPFLEDGTPVDIILNPLGVPGRMNIGQVLEVHLGWAAKRLGFRAITPVFDGAKEEEIEAELARAWLVDQAWKETAQTAWDWLKQQEYSDNECYAPEMIEDDDEVRRLYLEQWLGERGYDVYRFTSDVDYTRLAAAKEWLRDHGYDPGTIFFDQMPAPNKRSAFDQEAMRVCLRMWLHDHDHDNVADEDLEKQAQALMLKTSEPIPTLGKQTLRDGKTGQPYDQPVTVGVMTILKLHHLVEDKVHARSTGPYSLVTQQPLGGKAQFGGQRFGEMEVWALEAYGAAYTLQEMLTVKSDDVQGRVNTYEAIIKGEQIEEPSIPASFRVLVKELQSLGLAVEAVSDNGEVVRFGKDEEKAHPPKYDTGLLDLGEKFRDR
;
A
#
# COMPACT_ATOMS: atom_id res chain seq x y z
N VAL A 1 51.22 -17.44 -0.08
CA VAL A 1 51.71 -17.61 1.32
C VAL A 1 50.66 -17.23 2.37
N ARG A 2 50.12 -15.99 2.40
CA ARG A 2 49.13 -15.58 3.42
C ARG A 2 47.81 -16.38 3.41
N LEU A 3 47.25 -16.65 2.23
CA LEU A 3 46.05 -17.50 2.07
C LEU A 3 46.27 -18.90 2.66
N VAL A 4 47.36 -19.56 2.29
CA VAL A 4 47.71 -20.90 2.81
C VAL A 4 47.87 -20.88 4.33
N ARG A 5 48.47 -19.82 4.89
CA ARG A 5 48.58 -19.66 6.35
C ARG A 5 47.19 -19.55 7.01
N ARG A 6 46.29 -18.72 6.49
CA ARG A 6 44.90 -18.59 6.99
C ARG A 6 44.16 -19.94 6.90
N MET A 7 44.30 -20.67 5.78
CA MET A 7 43.72 -22.00 5.63
C MET A 7 44.24 -22.99 6.68
N ILE A 8 45.55 -22.99 6.98
CA ILE A 8 46.12 -23.84 8.03
C ILE A 8 45.59 -23.44 9.41
N LEU A 9 45.47 -22.14 9.71
CA LEU A 9 44.94 -21.66 11.00
C LEU A 9 43.46 -22.06 11.19
N ILE A 10 42.64 -21.93 10.14
CA ILE A 10 41.23 -22.38 10.16
C ILE A 10 41.16 -23.90 10.35
N ASN A 11 41.94 -24.67 9.59
CA ASN A 11 41.95 -26.13 9.69
C ASN A 11 42.43 -26.62 11.07
N ASN A 12 43.28 -25.85 11.74
CA ASN A 12 43.74 -26.12 13.10
C ASN A 12 42.80 -25.57 14.19
N GLY A 13 41.67 -24.95 13.83
CA GLY A 13 40.69 -24.39 14.76
C GLY A 13 41.17 -23.15 15.52
N VAL A 14 42.25 -22.50 15.08
CA VAL A 14 42.78 -21.28 15.71
C VAL A 14 41.99 -20.04 15.28
N GLU A 15 41.50 -20.04 14.05
CA GLU A 15 40.67 -18.95 13.49
C GLU A 15 39.35 -19.54 12.95
N PRO A 16 38.22 -18.83 13.07
CA PRO A 16 36.94 -19.32 12.58
C PRO A 16 36.86 -19.27 11.04
N PRO A 17 36.02 -20.12 10.42
CA PRO A 17 35.66 -19.97 9.01
C PRO A 17 34.85 -18.69 8.80
N ASP A 18 34.90 -18.15 7.58
CA ASP A 18 34.15 -16.95 7.22
C ASP A 18 32.68 -17.31 6.95
N ASP A 19 31.76 -16.52 7.48
CA ASP A 19 30.33 -16.63 7.20
C ASP A 19 29.97 -15.86 5.92
N ILE A 20 29.54 -16.58 4.89
CA ILE A 20 29.20 -16.02 3.58
C ILE A 20 27.97 -15.11 3.60
N ASP A 21 27.11 -15.23 4.61
CA ASP A 21 25.84 -14.54 4.71
C ASP A 21 25.93 -13.27 5.55
N HIS A 22 27.01 -13.13 6.30
CA HIS A 22 27.36 -11.91 7.02
C HIS A 22 27.45 -10.70 6.08
N LEU A 23 26.80 -9.58 6.42
CA LEU A 23 26.83 -8.35 5.60
C LEU A 23 28.21 -7.68 5.54
N GLY A 24 29.18 -8.11 6.34
CA GLY A 24 30.60 -7.75 6.14
C GLY A 24 31.21 -8.42 4.91
N ASN A 25 30.63 -9.54 4.45
CA ASN A 25 31.08 -10.31 3.29
C ASN A 25 30.16 -10.15 2.06
N ARG A 26 28.97 -9.56 2.26
CA ARG A 26 28.01 -9.24 1.20
C ARG A 26 27.92 -7.73 0.99
N ARG A 27 28.01 -7.29 -0.26
CA ARG A 27 27.90 -5.87 -0.61
C ARG A 27 26.78 -5.61 -1.62
N VAL A 28 26.19 -4.43 -1.51
CA VAL A 28 25.18 -3.91 -2.44
C VAL A 28 25.87 -3.27 -3.64
N LYS A 29 25.40 -3.60 -4.84
CA LYS A 29 25.78 -2.88 -6.06
C LYS A 29 24.75 -1.80 -6.34
N THR A 30 25.15 -0.55 -6.21
CA THR A 30 24.26 0.59 -6.48
C THR A 30 23.98 0.71 -7.98
N VAL A 31 22.93 1.46 -8.33
CA VAL A 31 22.55 1.72 -9.73
C VAL A 31 23.71 2.31 -10.55
N GLY A 32 24.51 3.19 -9.94
CA GLY A 32 25.68 3.79 -10.58
C GLY A 32 26.73 2.74 -10.97
N GLU A 33 27.01 1.78 -10.09
CA GLU A 33 27.94 0.68 -10.38
C GLU A 33 27.42 -0.24 -11.50
N LEU A 34 26.13 -0.56 -11.48
CA LEU A 34 25.50 -1.40 -12.51
C LEU A 34 25.57 -0.76 -13.90
N ILE A 35 25.26 0.55 -13.98
CA ILE A 35 25.36 1.32 -15.22
C ILE A 35 26.83 1.42 -15.66
N GLN A 36 27.75 1.72 -14.74
CA GLN A 36 29.18 1.80 -15.05
C GLN A 36 29.71 0.48 -15.65
N ASN A 37 29.28 -0.67 -15.13
CA ASN A 37 29.66 -1.98 -15.66
C ASN A 37 29.15 -2.19 -17.09
N LYS A 38 27.90 -1.83 -17.39
CA LYS A 38 27.33 -1.93 -18.74
C LYS A 38 27.99 -0.94 -19.70
N LEU A 39 28.27 0.28 -19.26
CA LEU A 39 29.02 1.28 -20.01
C LEU A 39 30.43 0.78 -20.36
N ARG A 40 31.14 0.17 -19.40
CA ARG A 40 32.46 -0.44 -19.61
C ARG A 40 32.42 -1.53 -20.68
N ILE A 41 31.38 -2.39 -20.68
CA ILE A 41 31.19 -3.41 -21.72
C ILE A 41 30.97 -2.75 -23.09
N GLY A 42 30.11 -1.72 -23.16
CA GLY A 42 29.87 -0.95 -24.38
C GLY A 42 31.15 -0.31 -24.94
N LEU A 43 31.93 0.33 -24.07
CA LEU A 43 33.21 0.96 -24.44
C LEU A 43 34.26 -0.07 -24.90
N ARG A 44 34.37 -1.24 -24.25
CA ARG A 44 35.26 -2.31 -24.71
C ARG A 44 34.87 -2.85 -26.09
N ARG A 45 33.57 -2.98 -26.37
CA ARG A 45 33.08 -3.37 -27.71
C ARG A 45 33.42 -2.29 -28.74
N MET A 46 33.25 -1.02 -28.39
CA MET A 46 33.62 0.11 -29.26
C MET A 46 35.14 0.16 -29.52
N GLU A 47 35.97 -0.05 -28.50
CA GLU A 47 37.44 -0.12 -28.61
C GLU A 47 37.87 -1.21 -29.60
N ARG A 48 37.25 -2.39 -29.53
CA ARG A 48 37.50 -3.48 -30.48
C ARG A 48 37.19 -3.07 -31.92
N VAL A 49 36.05 -2.41 -32.16
CA VAL A 49 35.65 -1.92 -33.49
C VAL A 49 36.62 -0.86 -34.01
N ILE A 50 37.10 0.03 -33.13
CA ILE A 50 38.11 1.03 -33.50
C ILE A 50 39.41 0.34 -33.95
N LYS A 51 39.92 -0.63 -33.16
CA LYS A 51 41.14 -1.38 -33.49
C LYS A 51 41.01 -2.13 -34.82
N GLU A 52 39.87 -2.75 -35.06
CA GLU A 52 39.57 -3.43 -36.33
C GLU A 52 39.55 -2.44 -37.51
N ARG A 53 38.87 -1.31 -37.38
CA ARG A 53 38.84 -0.27 -38.42
C ARG A 53 40.22 0.34 -38.70
N MET A 54 41.04 0.51 -37.67
CA MET A 54 42.42 0.98 -37.82
C MET A 54 43.31 -0.01 -38.60
N SER A 55 43.03 -1.32 -38.52
CA SER A 55 43.77 -2.33 -39.30
C SER A 55 43.34 -2.44 -40.76
N ILE A 56 42.10 -2.06 -41.08
CA ILE A 56 41.51 -2.23 -42.42
C ILE A 56 41.64 -0.96 -43.28
N ARG A 57 41.61 0.23 -42.67
CA ARG A 57 41.56 1.51 -43.41
C ARG A 57 42.94 2.11 -43.65
N ASP A 58 43.12 2.71 -44.83
CA ASP A 58 44.34 3.44 -45.18
C ASP A 58 44.57 4.67 -44.31
N GLN A 59 45.84 4.94 -43.99
CA GLN A 59 46.25 5.99 -43.04
C GLN A 59 45.77 7.40 -43.42
N GLU A 60 45.62 7.70 -44.71
CA GLU A 60 45.20 9.03 -45.19
C GLU A 60 43.72 9.32 -44.96
N GLN A 61 42.88 8.31 -44.68
CA GLN A 61 41.42 8.47 -44.46
C GLN A 61 41.00 8.28 -42.99
N LEU A 62 41.97 8.18 -42.08
CA LEU A 62 41.70 7.99 -40.65
C LEU A 62 41.37 9.32 -39.97
N SER A 63 40.12 9.47 -39.52
CA SER A 63 39.70 10.55 -38.62
C SER A 63 38.99 9.95 -37.40
N PRO A 64 38.95 10.64 -36.25
CA PRO A 64 38.23 10.16 -35.08
C PRO A 64 36.76 9.85 -35.37
N VAL A 65 36.11 10.64 -36.23
CA VAL A 65 34.70 10.46 -36.61
C VAL A 65 34.48 9.17 -37.40
N THR A 66 35.42 8.79 -38.27
CA THR A 66 35.31 7.55 -39.06
C THR A 66 35.62 6.29 -38.23
N LEU A 67 36.38 6.44 -37.14
CA LEU A 67 36.73 5.35 -36.23
C LEU A 67 35.68 5.09 -35.15
N VAL A 68 35.13 6.15 -34.54
CA VAL A 68 34.20 6.03 -33.42
C VAL A 68 32.82 5.60 -33.91
N ASN A 69 32.32 4.49 -33.38
CA ASN A 69 30.94 4.03 -33.58
C ASN A 69 30.25 3.92 -32.22
N ILE A 70 29.23 4.74 -31.98
CA ILE A 70 28.51 4.78 -30.70
C ILE A 70 27.51 3.63 -30.52
N ARG A 71 27.14 2.91 -31.60
CA ARG A 71 26.10 1.85 -31.55
C ARG A 71 26.33 0.79 -30.47
N PRO A 72 27.56 0.25 -30.24
CA PRO A 72 27.79 -0.73 -29.19
C PRO A 72 27.51 -0.19 -27.78
N VAL A 73 27.76 1.09 -27.54
CA VAL A 73 27.50 1.76 -26.25
C VAL A 73 25.99 1.95 -26.07
N VAL A 74 25.32 2.53 -27.06
CA VAL A 74 23.86 2.75 -27.03
C VAL A 74 23.12 1.43 -26.88
N ALA A 75 23.52 0.38 -27.61
CA ALA A 75 22.91 -0.94 -27.50
C ALA A 75 23.07 -1.55 -26.09
N ALA A 76 24.25 -1.43 -25.48
CA ALA A 76 24.50 -1.94 -24.13
C ALA A 76 23.65 -1.23 -23.06
N LEU A 77 23.45 0.09 -23.21
CA LEU A 77 22.59 0.86 -22.30
C LEU A 77 21.11 0.56 -22.55
N ARG A 78 20.69 0.46 -23.81
CA ARG A 78 19.31 0.11 -24.19
C ARG A 78 18.93 -1.29 -23.70
N GLU A 79 19.85 -2.25 -23.78
CA GLU A 79 19.69 -3.59 -23.20
C GLU A 79 19.52 -3.50 -21.66
N PHE A 80 20.33 -2.69 -20.97
CA PHE A 80 20.20 -2.55 -19.52
C PHE A 80 18.86 -1.97 -19.10
N PHE A 81 18.43 -0.83 -19.67
CA PHE A 81 17.16 -0.21 -19.25
C PHE A 81 15.92 -0.91 -19.83
N GLY A 82 16.04 -1.53 -21.00
CA GLY A 82 14.90 -2.14 -21.70
C GLY A 82 14.62 -3.60 -21.36
N SER A 83 15.63 -4.39 -20.96
CA SER A 83 15.45 -5.84 -20.73
C SER A 83 16.10 -6.40 -19.47
N SER A 84 16.82 -5.60 -18.68
CA SER A 84 17.37 -6.06 -17.41
C SER A 84 16.26 -6.37 -16.41
N GLN A 85 16.38 -7.50 -15.71
CA GLN A 85 15.47 -7.88 -14.62
C GLN A 85 15.48 -6.89 -13.45
N LEU A 86 16.54 -6.09 -13.33
CA LEU A 86 16.69 -5.04 -12.30
C LEU A 86 16.09 -3.69 -12.73
N SER A 87 15.78 -3.51 -14.03
CA SER A 87 15.09 -2.33 -14.55
C SER A 87 13.60 -2.64 -14.61
N GLN A 88 12.88 -2.31 -13.54
CA GLN A 88 11.47 -2.63 -13.38
C GLN A 88 10.60 -1.38 -13.55
N PHE A 89 9.36 -1.58 -14.00
CA PHE A 89 8.37 -0.51 -13.97
C PHE A 89 8.19 -0.03 -12.54
N MET A 90 8.23 1.28 -12.34
CA MET A 90 8.10 1.85 -11.01
C MET A 90 6.70 1.54 -10.45
N ASP A 91 6.65 0.92 -9.27
CA ASP A 91 5.43 0.83 -8.48
C ASP A 91 5.07 2.23 -7.96
N GLN A 92 3.99 2.78 -8.50
CA GLN A 92 3.44 4.10 -8.22
C GLN A 92 1.96 3.98 -7.84
N THR A 93 1.59 2.88 -7.19
CA THR A 93 0.23 2.73 -6.66
C THR A 93 -0.10 3.90 -5.74
N ASN A 94 0.81 4.23 -4.81
CA ASN A 94 0.78 5.38 -3.91
C ASN A 94 2.22 5.88 -3.59
N PRO A 95 2.42 7.01 -2.88
CA PRO A 95 3.75 7.54 -2.60
C PRO A 95 4.68 6.58 -1.82
N LEU A 96 4.13 5.80 -0.89
CA LEU A 96 4.88 4.84 -0.10
C LEU A 96 5.40 3.68 -0.96
N ALA A 97 4.58 3.19 -1.90
CA ALA A 97 4.96 2.14 -2.84
C ALA A 97 6.19 2.56 -3.67
N GLU A 98 6.23 3.81 -4.11
CA GLU A 98 7.34 4.39 -4.86
C GLU A 98 8.63 4.44 -4.02
N LEU A 99 8.54 4.99 -2.80
CA LEU A 99 9.67 5.07 -1.88
C LEU A 99 10.24 3.68 -1.54
N ARG A 100 9.34 2.74 -1.24
CA ARG A 100 9.67 1.34 -0.94
C ARG A 100 10.35 0.64 -2.11
N HIS A 101 9.86 0.86 -3.34
CA HIS A 101 10.43 0.23 -4.53
C HIS A 101 11.85 0.75 -4.81
N LYS A 102 12.10 2.06 -4.63
CA LYS A 102 13.45 2.66 -4.75
C LYS A 102 14.46 2.10 -3.73
N ARG A 103 13.99 1.63 -2.56
CA ARG A 103 14.82 1.07 -1.48
C ARG A 103 14.89 -0.47 -1.48
N THR A 104 14.44 -1.13 -2.54
CA THR A 104 14.42 -2.59 -2.63
C THR A 104 15.81 -3.15 -2.95
N LEU A 105 16.22 -4.17 -2.18
CA LEU A 105 17.42 -4.97 -2.40
C LEU A 105 17.04 -6.31 -3.04
N SER A 106 17.74 -6.70 -4.10
CA SER A 106 17.52 -7.98 -4.76
C SER A 106 18.80 -8.80 -4.84
N ALA A 107 18.73 -10.05 -4.37
CA ALA A 107 19.77 -11.06 -4.59
C ALA A 107 19.71 -11.68 -6.01
N LEU A 108 18.65 -11.37 -6.77
CA LEU A 108 18.43 -11.85 -8.13
C LEU A 108 19.08 -10.92 -9.17
N GLY A 109 19.20 -11.40 -10.41
CA GLY A 109 19.66 -10.60 -11.54
C GLY A 109 21.10 -10.92 -11.99
N PRO A 110 21.68 -10.10 -12.89
CA PRO A 110 22.98 -10.39 -13.50
C PRO A 110 24.12 -10.50 -12.49
N GLY A 111 24.70 -11.69 -12.35
CA GLY A 111 25.76 -11.98 -11.38
C GLY A 111 25.26 -12.24 -9.96
N GLY A 112 23.95 -12.33 -9.76
CA GLY A 112 23.31 -12.80 -8.53
C GLY A 112 22.84 -14.26 -8.64
N LEU A 113 21.89 -14.63 -7.79
CA LEU A 113 21.32 -15.97 -7.73
C LEU A 113 20.15 -16.15 -8.69
N ARG A 114 19.91 -17.39 -9.09
CA ARG A 114 18.64 -17.80 -9.72
C ARG A 114 17.71 -18.32 -8.63
N ARG A 115 16.40 -18.05 -8.77
CA ARG A 115 15.37 -18.46 -7.80
C ARG A 115 15.45 -19.94 -7.41
N GLU A 116 15.58 -20.81 -8.40
CA GLU A 116 15.65 -22.28 -8.23
C GLU A 116 16.93 -22.77 -7.53
N ARG A 117 17.99 -21.96 -7.55
CA ARG A 117 19.31 -22.33 -6.99
C ARG A 117 19.58 -21.68 -5.63
N ALA A 118 18.70 -20.79 -5.18
CA ALA A 118 18.88 -20.11 -3.92
C ALA A 118 18.46 -21.02 -2.76
N GLY A 119 19.44 -21.41 -1.93
CA GLY A 119 19.24 -22.22 -0.73
C GLY A 119 18.48 -21.48 0.38
N PHE A 120 18.32 -22.17 1.51
CA PHE A 120 17.60 -21.65 2.67
C PHE A 120 18.38 -20.52 3.38
N ASP A 121 19.69 -20.70 3.60
CA ASP A 121 20.53 -19.77 4.37
C ASP A 121 20.51 -18.34 3.81
N VAL A 122 20.51 -18.21 2.47
CA VAL A 122 20.44 -16.91 1.79
C VAL A 122 19.11 -16.18 2.03
N ARG A 123 18.04 -16.92 2.31
CA ARG A 123 16.69 -16.39 2.51
C ARG A 123 16.41 -16.07 3.98
N ASP A 124 17.21 -16.60 4.88
CA ASP A 124 17.00 -16.46 6.32
C ASP A 124 17.37 -15.05 6.81
N VAL A 125 16.85 -14.68 7.98
CA VAL A 125 17.17 -13.42 8.63
C VAL A 125 18.46 -13.60 9.42
N HIS A 126 19.54 -13.09 8.86
CA HIS A 126 20.86 -13.14 9.48
C HIS A 126 21.02 -12.02 10.54
N HIS A 127 21.73 -12.27 11.65
CA HIS A 127 21.88 -11.31 12.76
C HIS A 127 22.48 -9.97 12.34
N SER A 128 23.41 -9.96 11.36
CA SER A 128 23.98 -8.72 10.81
C SER A 128 22.99 -7.86 10.00
N HIS A 129 21.79 -8.37 9.68
CA HIS A 129 20.72 -7.58 9.07
C HIS A 129 20.18 -6.48 10.00
N TYR A 130 20.40 -6.59 11.31
CA TYR A 130 19.94 -5.61 12.30
C TYR A 130 20.33 -4.18 11.91
N GLY A 131 19.33 -3.29 11.81
CA GLY A 131 19.51 -1.89 11.43
C GLY A 131 19.88 -1.64 9.95
N ARG A 132 20.05 -2.70 9.15
CA ARG A 132 20.54 -2.63 7.75
C ARG A 132 19.48 -3.08 6.74
N ILE A 133 18.91 -4.26 6.97
CA ILE A 133 17.87 -4.85 6.12
C ILE A 133 16.69 -5.18 7.03
N CYS A 134 15.49 -4.77 6.63
CA CYS A 134 14.29 -5.05 7.40
C CYS A 134 14.04 -6.57 7.47
N PRO A 135 13.81 -7.15 8.67
CA PRO A 135 13.50 -8.57 8.81
C PRO A 135 12.05 -8.92 8.43
N ILE A 136 11.16 -7.92 8.36
CA ILE A 136 9.72 -8.09 8.10
C ILE A 136 9.40 -7.91 6.61
N GLU A 137 10.02 -6.93 5.95
CA GLU A 137 9.60 -6.51 4.61
C GLU A 137 10.17 -7.38 3.49
N THR A 138 9.54 -8.54 3.24
CA THR A 138 9.85 -9.39 2.08
C THR A 138 8.57 -9.80 1.34
N PRO A 139 8.60 -10.00 0.01
CA PRO A 139 7.45 -10.52 -0.72
C PRO A 139 7.09 -11.95 -0.27
N GLU A 140 5.79 -12.23 -0.16
CA GLU A 140 5.30 -13.59 0.03
C GLU A 140 5.55 -14.45 -1.23
N GLY A 141 5.68 -15.76 -1.05
CA GLY A 141 5.85 -16.72 -2.13
C GLY A 141 7.31 -17.00 -2.51
N PRO A 142 7.62 -17.34 -3.77
CA PRO A 142 8.93 -17.93 -4.14
C PRO A 142 10.12 -16.97 -4.01
N ASN A 143 9.86 -15.66 -3.92
CA ASN A 143 10.89 -14.63 -3.76
C ASN A 143 11.21 -14.27 -2.30
N ILE A 144 10.57 -14.94 -1.34
CA ILE A 144 10.80 -14.71 0.09
C ILE A 144 12.29 -14.79 0.43
N GLY A 145 12.78 -13.80 1.17
CA GLY A 145 14.18 -13.67 1.60
C GLY A 145 15.18 -13.27 0.49
N LEU A 146 14.81 -13.37 -0.79
CA LEU A 146 15.67 -12.96 -1.91
C LEU A 146 15.49 -11.49 -2.31
N ILE A 147 14.34 -10.93 -1.92
CA ILE A 147 14.01 -9.53 -2.08
C ILE A 147 13.73 -9.00 -0.68
N GLY A 148 14.55 -8.04 -0.25
CA GLY A 148 14.40 -7.34 1.03
C GLY A 148 14.37 -5.83 0.81
N ARG A 149 14.16 -5.08 1.88
CA ARG A 149 14.23 -3.60 1.86
C ARG A 149 15.20 -3.10 2.91
N LEU A 150 15.81 -1.96 2.63
CA LEU A 150 16.65 -1.26 3.59
C LEU A 150 15.84 -0.86 4.83
N ALA A 151 16.45 -1.02 6.01
CA ALA A 151 15.89 -0.50 7.26
C ALA A 151 15.86 1.05 7.25
N CYS A 152 15.18 1.68 8.22
CA CYS A 152 14.92 3.13 8.21
C CYS A 152 16.19 3.98 8.09
N PHE A 153 17.16 3.78 8.98
CA PHE A 153 18.40 4.57 9.02
C PHE A 153 19.56 3.98 8.21
N ALA A 154 19.33 2.85 7.54
CA ALA A 154 20.39 2.16 6.80
C ALA A 154 20.94 3.04 5.67
N ARG A 155 22.27 3.10 5.56
CA ARG A 155 22.96 3.77 4.45
C ARG A 155 23.96 2.85 3.77
N VAL A 156 24.26 3.10 2.51
CA VAL A 156 25.29 2.35 1.77
C VAL A 156 26.54 3.22 1.66
N ASN A 157 27.68 2.72 2.13
CA ASN A 157 28.94 3.44 2.04
C ASN A 157 29.57 3.36 0.63
N GLU A 158 30.70 4.04 0.43
CA GLU A 158 31.38 4.12 -0.87
C GLU A 158 31.82 2.75 -1.44
N TYR A 159 32.02 1.76 -0.57
CA TYR A 159 32.42 0.40 -0.95
C TYR A 159 31.22 -0.52 -1.26
N GLY A 160 30.01 -0.09 -0.93
CA GLY A 160 28.77 -0.85 -1.11
C GLY A 160 28.35 -1.66 0.11
N PHE A 161 28.96 -1.48 1.28
CA PHE A 161 28.49 -2.11 2.52
C PHE A 161 27.39 -1.28 3.16
N ILE A 162 26.40 -1.97 3.74
CA ILE A 162 25.31 -1.32 4.46
C ILE A 162 25.77 -1.02 5.89
N GLU A 163 25.60 0.22 6.31
CA GLU A 163 25.91 0.71 7.65
C GLU A 163 24.64 1.10 8.37
N THR A 164 24.66 0.95 9.69
CA THR A 164 23.59 1.39 10.60
C THR A 164 24.19 2.32 11.65
N PRO A 165 23.46 3.34 12.12
CA PRO A 165 23.98 4.29 13.10
C PRO A 165 23.88 3.75 14.53
N TYR A 166 24.83 4.17 15.37
CA TYR A 166 24.87 3.91 16.80
C TYR A 166 25.34 5.16 17.55
N ARG A 167 24.84 5.39 18.75
CA ARG A 167 25.29 6.45 19.67
C ARG A 167 26.47 5.95 20.49
N ARG A 168 27.51 6.76 20.59
CA ARG A 168 28.71 6.40 21.38
C ARG A 168 28.45 6.50 22.87
N VAL A 169 28.90 5.51 23.63
CA VAL A 169 28.89 5.54 25.10
C VAL A 169 30.29 5.91 25.61
N PHE A 170 30.39 6.99 26.36
CA PHE A 170 31.65 7.43 26.94
C PHE A 170 31.81 6.92 28.36
N LYS A 171 32.87 6.14 28.59
CA LYS A 171 33.31 5.65 29.90
C LYS A 171 34.48 6.43 30.50
N SER A 172 35.22 7.15 29.64
CA SER A 172 36.33 8.00 30.04
C SER A 172 36.43 9.19 29.11
N MET A 173 36.79 10.35 29.66
CA MET A 173 36.99 11.58 28.88
C MET A 173 38.29 12.30 29.29
N PRO A 174 38.95 13.00 28.36
CA PRO A 174 40.11 13.81 28.69
C PRO A 174 39.68 15.00 29.57
N CYS A 175 40.51 15.38 30.56
CA CYS A 175 40.21 16.48 31.51
C CYS A 175 39.91 17.87 30.90
N ASN A 176 40.09 18.05 29.59
CA ASN A 176 39.83 19.31 28.88
C ASN A 176 38.53 19.28 28.05
N ASP A 177 37.76 18.19 28.08
CA ASP A 177 36.56 18.05 27.26
C ASP A 177 35.41 18.93 27.79
N PRO A 178 34.75 19.73 26.93
CA PRO A 178 33.58 20.53 27.31
C PRO A 178 32.40 19.71 27.84
N HIS A 179 32.26 18.43 27.46
CA HIS A 179 31.12 17.58 27.83
C HIS A 179 31.16 17.04 29.27
N LEU A 180 32.21 17.40 30.04
CA LEU A 180 32.39 17.00 31.45
C LEU A 180 31.46 17.72 32.43
N GLU A 181 30.83 18.82 32.03
CA GLU A 181 29.93 19.57 32.92
C GLU A 181 28.69 18.73 33.31
N GLY A 182 28.40 18.65 34.60
CA GLY A 182 27.24 17.92 35.14
C GLY A 182 27.41 16.41 35.28
N ARG A 183 28.55 15.85 34.86
CA ARG A 183 28.84 14.40 34.88
C ARG A 183 29.35 13.93 36.24
N ALA A 184 28.97 12.71 36.63
CA ALA A 184 29.47 12.06 37.84
C ALA A 184 30.74 11.23 37.56
N LEU A 185 31.67 11.20 38.52
CA LEU A 185 32.87 10.36 38.44
C LEU A 185 32.60 8.91 38.87
N SER A 186 33.14 7.95 38.13
CA SER A 186 33.09 6.53 38.52
C SER A 186 34.25 6.14 39.44
N ALA A 187 35.36 6.88 39.41
CA ALA A 187 36.52 6.66 40.28
C ALA A 187 37.13 7.98 40.77
N ASP A 188 37.84 7.94 41.90
CA ASP A 188 38.52 9.10 42.48
C ASP A 188 39.56 9.69 41.52
N LEU A 189 39.52 11.01 41.31
CA LEU A 189 40.52 11.72 40.53
C LEU A 189 41.64 12.22 41.45
N THR A 190 42.85 11.71 41.28
CA THR A 190 44.04 12.13 42.05
C THR A 190 45.00 12.99 41.22
N ASP A 191 45.64 13.98 41.85
CA ASP A 191 46.70 14.77 41.21
C ASP A 191 48.01 13.96 41.15
N VAL A 192 48.65 13.94 39.97
CA VAL A 192 49.89 13.20 39.68
C VAL A 192 51.07 13.69 40.52
N LYS A 193 51.04 14.93 41.03
CA LYS A 193 52.15 15.51 41.81
C LYS A 193 51.97 15.46 43.33
N SER A 194 50.75 15.51 43.86
CA SER A 194 50.49 15.56 45.31
C SER A 194 49.86 14.28 45.87
N GLY A 195 49.29 13.41 45.03
CA GLY A 195 48.52 12.25 45.47
C GLY A 195 47.21 12.62 46.19
N GLU A 196 46.83 13.90 46.20
CA GLU A 196 45.58 14.37 46.80
C GLU A 196 44.41 14.09 45.85
N VAL A 197 43.29 13.64 46.43
CA VAL A 197 42.03 13.43 45.73
C VAL A 197 41.42 14.80 45.41
N LEU A 198 41.36 15.15 44.14
CA LEU A 198 40.78 16.40 43.65
C LEU A 198 39.25 16.35 43.66
N VAL A 199 38.66 15.19 43.34
CA VAL A 199 37.22 14.94 43.31
C VAL A 199 36.96 13.48 43.66
N LYS A 200 35.95 13.21 44.50
CA LYS A 200 35.60 11.85 44.91
C LYS A 200 34.67 11.16 43.90
N ALA A 201 34.73 9.84 43.84
CA ALA A 201 33.78 9.02 43.10
C ALA A 201 32.33 9.35 43.51
N GLY A 202 31.44 9.51 42.52
CA GLY A 202 30.04 9.90 42.69
C GLY A 202 29.77 11.41 42.77
N GLU A 203 30.80 12.26 42.87
CA GLU A 203 30.62 13.72 42.90
C GLU A 203 30.43 14.27 41.47
N ARG A 204 29.39 15.12 41.26
CA ARG A 204 29.09 15.73 39.96
C ARG A 204 29.96 16.96 39.70
N ILE A 205 30.49 17.07 38.48
CA ILE A 205 31.43 18.11 38.09
C ILE A 205 30.69 19.44 37.84
N THR A 206 31.09 20.49 38.56
CA THR A 206 30.59 21.85 38.36
C THR A 206 31.57 22.72 37.56
N VAL A 207 31.09 23.82 36.97
CA VAL A 207 31.89 24.78 36.17
C VAL A 207 33.16 25.27 36.89
N LYS A 208 33.11 25.39 38.24
CA LYS A 208 34.25 25.80 39.06
C LYS A 208 35.33 24.72 39.15
N MET A 209 34.95 23.45 39.13
CA MET A 209 35.85 22.29 39.26
C MET A 209 36.61 22.01 37.95
N LEU A 210 36.03 22.35 36.78
CA LEU A 210 36.67 22.16 35.47
C LEU A 210 38.06 22.84 35.36
N LYS A 211 38.23 24.03 35.94
CA LYS A 211 39.53 24.75 35.96
C LYS A 211 40.60 24.04 36.79
N THR A 212 40.18 23.30 37.82
CA THR A 212 41.07 22.53 38.70
C THR A 212 41.41 21.17 38.07
N ILE A 213 40.42 20.53 37.43
CA ILE A 213 40.53 19.23 36.75
C ILE A 213 41.43 19.32 35.51
N ALA A 214 41.37 20.41 34.74
CA ALA A 214 42.23 20.62 33.55
C ALA A 214 43.75 20.54 33.84
N LYS A 215 44.17 20.71 35.11
CA LYS A 215 45.58 20.62 35.52
C LYS A 215 46.10 19.18 35.59
N ALA A 216 45.23 18.18 35.74
CA ALA A 216 45.60 16.78 35.95
C ALA A 216 46.09 16.06 34.67
N LYS A 217 45.77 16.58 33.46
CA LYS A 217 46.23 16.07 32.14
C LYS A 217 46.16 14.53 31.98
N ARG A 218 45.09 13.90 32.47
CA ARG A 218 44.83 12.46 32.32
C ARG A 218 43.41 12.24 31.79
N ASP A 219 43.13 11.04 31.30
CA ASP A 219 41.76 10.59 31.06
C ASP A 219 41.08 10.23 32.38
N MET A 220 39.87 10.71 32.55
CA MET A 220 39.09 10.64 33.76
C MET A 220 37.95 9.64 33.57
N ALA A 221 37.81 8.70 34.50
CA ALA A 221 36.75 7.71 34.48
C ALA A 221 35.44 8.36 34.96
N ILE A 222 34.43 8.34 34.09
CA ILE A 222 33.12 8.92 34.35
C ILE A 222 32.08 7.80 34.44
N VAL A 223 30.92 8.11 35.01
CA VAL A 223 29.76 7.21 34.90
C VAL A 223 29.39 7.12 33.41
N PRO A 224 29.25 5.90 32.86
CA PRO A 224 28.92 5.71 31.45
C PRO A 224 27.65 6.46 31.07
N PHE A 225 27.76 7.31 30.06
CA PHE A 225 26.63 8.08 29.53
C PHE A 225 26.57 8.00 28.02
N VAL A 226 25.36 8.16 27.48
CA VAL A 226 25.09 8.09 26.04
C VAL A 226 25.26 9.46 25.40
N SER A 227 26.18 9.56 24.44
CA SER A 227 26.47 10.79 23.69
C SER A 227 25.44 11.06 22.58
N ASP A 228 25.40 12.30 22.10
CA ASP A 228 24.73 12.65 20.82
C ASP A 228 25.59 12.37 19.60
N GLU A 229 26.85 11.97 19.80
CA GLU A 229 27.72 11.52 18.71
C GLU A 229 27.21 10.21 18.13
N VAL A 230 26.77 10.27 16.86
CA VAL A 230 26.30 9.13 16.08
C VAL A 230 27.39 8.67 15.11
N GLU A 231 27.78 7.41 15.21
CA GLU A 231 28.72 6.76 14.33
C GLU A 231 28.02 5.63 13.55
N TYR A 232 28.29 5.54 12.26
CA TYR A 232 27.73 4.51 11.40
C TYR A 232 28.74 3.38 11.24
N LEU A 233 28.31 2.16 11.59
CA LEU A 233 29.18 0.99 11.59
C LEU A 233 28.74 -0.01 10.53
N SER A 234 29.71 -0.56 9.80
CA SER A 234 29.53 -1.76 8.98
C SER A 234 29.39 -3.00 9.88
N ALA A 235 28.85 -4.09 9.35
CA ALA A 235 28.57 -5.29 10.15
C ALA A 235 29.85 -5.88 10.78
N ASP A 236 30.97 -5.90 10.06
CA ASP A 236 32.25 -6.38 10.56
C ASP A 236 32.90 -5.47 11.62
N ALA A 237 32.53 -4.18 11.62
CA ALA A 237 32.94 -3.24 12.65
C ALA A 237 32.08 -3.39 13.91
N GLU A 238 30.77 -3.60 13.74
CA GLU A 238 29.80 -3.82 14.83
C GLU A 238 30.19 -4.99 15.74
N ASP A 239 30.62 -6.11 15.16
CA ASP A 239 30.95 -7.35 15.87
C ASP A 239 32.00 -7.22 17.00
N LYS A 240 32.77 -6.13 16.99
CA LYS A 240 33.85 -5.89 17.96
C LYS A 240 33.36 -5.21 19.23
N PHE A 241 32.14 -4.68 19.22
CA PHE A 241 31.62 -3.81 20.27
C PHE A 241 30.40 -4.42 20.97
N ILE A 242 30.19 -4.01 22.21
CA ILE A 242 28.98 -4.37 22.98
C ILE A 242 27.99 -3.21 22.86
N ILE A 243 26.81 -3.50 22.33
CA ILE A 243 25.81 -2.49 21.97
C ILE A 243 24.53 -2.67 22.80
N ALA A 244 24.12 -1.63 23.50
CA ALA A 244 22.87 -1.58 24.25
C ALA A 244 21.66 -1.27 23.35
N GLN A 245 20.49 -1.78 23.73
CA GLN A 245 19.23 -1.49 23.05
C GLN A 245 18.75 -0.06 23.29
N ALA A 246 18.02 0.51 22.31
CA ALA A 246 17.50 1.88 22.39
C ALA A 246 16.49 2.09 23.54
N THR A 247 15.79 1.04 23.96
CA THR A 247 14.76 1.06 25.02
C THR A 247 15.34 1.00 26.43
N ALA A 248 16.67 0.94 26.59
CA ALA A 248 17.29 0.95 27.91
C ALA A 248 16.98 2.27 28.64
N PRO A 249 16.48 2.24 29.90
CA PRO A 249 16.09 3.45 30.61
C PRO A 249 17.31 4.31 30.95
N LEU A 250 17.19 5.60 30.63
CA LEU A 250 18.20 6.63 30.85
C LEU A 250 17.62 7.72 31.76
N ASN A 251 18.46 8.25 32.65
CA ASN A 251 18.08 9.39 33.48
C ASN A 251 18.19 10.73 32.72
N GLU A 252 17.86 11.85 33.38
CA GLU A 252 17.95 13.21 32.80
C GLU A 252 19.36 13.58 32.28
N TYR A 253 20.41 12.93 32.80
CA TYR A 253 21.79 13.10 32.37
C TYR A 253 22.21 12.10 31.29
N ARG A 254 21.30 11.24 30.79
CA ARG A 254 21.59 10.16 29.83
C ARG A 254 22.57 9.11 30.34
N GLU A 255 22.60 8.92 31.66
CA GLU A 255 23.29 7.81 32.32
C GLU A 255 22.29 6.65 32.45
N PHE A 256 22.77 5.41 32.43
CA PHE A 256 21.90 4.24 32.56
C PHE A 256 21.38 4.08 33.98
N GLU A 257 20.06 3.88 34.14
CA GLU A 257 19.46 3.70 35.46
C GLU A 257 19.66 2.28 36.02
N ASN A 258 19.62 1.28 35.13
CA ASN A 258 19.71 -0.12 35.52
C ASN A 258 21.17 -0.61 35.59
N PRO A 259 21.55 -1.37 36.63
CA PRO A 259 22.90 -1.90 36.78
C PRO A 259 23.22 -3.07 35.81
N ARG A 260 22.19 -3.65 35.18
CA ARG A 260 22.32 -4.70 34.16
C ARG A 260 21.47 -4.34 32.97
N ILE A 261 22.11 -4.25 31.79
CA ILE A 261 21.47 -3.79 30.56
C ILE A 261 21.51 -4.91 29.53
N SER A 262 20.38 -5.10 28.82
CA SER A 262 20.28 -6.01 27.69
C SER A 262 21.10 -5.48 26.50
N CYS A 263 22.06 -6.28 26.06
CA CYS A 263 23.03 -5.88 25.03
C CYS A 263 23.25 -6.98 24.01
N ARG A 264 23.72 -6.58 22.84
CA ARG A 264 24.16 -7.46 21.76
C ARG A 264 25.68 -7.46 21.69
N TYR A 265 26.26 -8.64 21.51
CA TYR A 265 27.66 -8.82 21.18
C TYR A 265 27.77 -9.93 20.14
N HIS A 266 28.24 -9.59 18.95
CA HIS A 266 28.24 -10.48 17.80
C HIS A 266 26.81 -11.03 17.53
N SER A 267 26.63 -12.35 17.45
CA SER A 267 25.33 -13.00 17.30
C SER A 267 24.56 -13.24 18.61
N GLY A 268 25.15 -12.94 19.77
CA GLY A 268 24.59 -13.26 21.08
C GLY A 268 23.91 -12.09 21.81
N PHE A 269 22.96 -12.42 22.68
CA PHE A 269 22.34 -11.49 23.63
C PHE A 269 22.91 -11.73 25.03
N LEU A 270 23.36 -10.67 25.69
CA LEU A 270 23.95 -10.75 27.02
C LEU A 270 23.52 -9.57 27.90
N PHE A 271 23.52 -9.79 29.21
CA PHE A 271 23.30 -8.73 30.20
C PHE A 271 24.63 -8.32 30.80
N THR A 272 25.06 -7.09 30.54
CA THR A 272 26.31 -6.53 31.06
C THR A 272 26.08 -5.29 31.90
N ALA A 273 27.12 -4.89 32.63
CA ALA A 273 27.13 -3.64 33.39
C ALA A 273 27.46 -2.44 32.46
N PRO A 274 26.98 -1.22 32.78
CA PRO A 274 27.14 -0.04 31.93
C PRO A 274 28.60 0.27 31.53
N GLU A 275 29.58 -0.12 32.36
CA GLU A 275 31.01 0.17 32.15
C GLU A 275 31.61 -0.58 30.96
N ASN A 276 30.98 -1.69 30.56
CA ASN A 276 31.41 -2.51 29.44
C ASN A 276 30.76 -2.09 28.11
N LEU A 277 29.85 -1.09 28.12
CA LEU A 277 29.16 -0.64 26.93
C LEU A 277 30.04 0.29 26.10
N ASP A 278 30.01 0.09 24.80
CA ASP A 278 30.71 0.95 23.85
C ASP A 278 29.72 1.80 23.04
N TYR A 279 28.55 1.24 22.71
CA TYR A 279 27.52 1.92 21.92
C TYR A 279 26.09 1.64 22.41
N MET A 280 25.15 2.44 21.95
CA MET A 280 23.71 2.24 22.10
C MET A 280 23.02 2.48 20.74
N ASP A 281 21.95 1.74 20.47
CA ASP A 281 21.07 2.00 19.32
C ASP A 281 20.55 3.45 19.30
N VAL A 282 20.32 4.04 18.12
CA VAL A 282 19.83 5.42 18.00
C VAL A 282 18.34 5.51 18.30
N ALA A 283 17.56 4.62 17.69
CA ALA A 283 16.11 4.60 17.80
C ALA A 283 15.56 3.17 17.70
N PRO A 284 14.46 2.83 18.38
CA PRO A 284 13.90 1.47 18.33
C PRO A 284 13.46 1.03 16.92
N HIS A 285 12.84 1.93 16.16
CA HIS A 285 12.37 1.65 14.80
C HIS A 285 13.50 1.54 13.76
N GLN A 286 14.78 1.73 14.14
CA GLN A 286 15.90 1.59 13.20
C GLN A 286 16.04 0.19 12.61
N VAL A 287 15.49 -0.83 13.29
CA VAL A 287 15.56 -2.25 12.90
C VAL A 287 14.62 -2.58 11.74
N VAL A 288 13.54 -1.82 11.59
CA VAL A 288 12.48 -2.10 10.62
C VAL A 288 12.58 -1.19 9.39
N GLY A 289 11.91 -1.57 8.31
CA GLY A 289 11.79 -0.77 7.09
C GLY A 289 10.71 0.29 7.25
N ILE A 290 10.62 1.20 6.27
CA ILE A 290 9.73 2.38 6.34
C ILE A 290 8.25 1.95 6.41
N SER A 291 7.84 0.94 5.65
CA SER A 291 6.43 0.49 5.63
C SER A 291 6.06 -0.26 6.91
N ALA A 292 6.98 -1.03 7.48
CA ALA A 292 6.80 -1.65 8.80
C ALA A 292 6.81 -0.61 9.94
N ALA A 293 7.60 0.47 9.82
CA ALA A 293 7.62 1.57 10.79
C ALA A 293 6.32 2.41 10.82
N LEU A 294 5.41 2.23 9.85
CA LEU A 294 4.09 2.87 9.79
C LEU A 294 2.98 2.05 10.47
N ILE A 295 3.31 0.89 11.03
CA ILE A 295 2.36 0.03 11.76
C ILE A 295 2.45 0.41 13.25
N PRO A 296 1.39 0.99 13.86
CA PRO A 296 1.38 1.25 15.29
C PRO A 296 1.38 -0.07 16.06
N PHE A 297 1.87 -0.09 17.30
CA PHE A 297 1.86 -1.29 18.16
C PHE A 297 2.45 -2.55 17.50
N LEU A 298 3.47 -2.38 16.65
CA LEU A 298 4.09 -3.47 15.89
C LEU A 298 4.61 -4.59 16.82
N GLU A 299 5.03 -4.22 18.03
CA GLU A 299 5.46 -5.14 19.09
C GLU A 299 4.38 -6.12 19.57
N HIS A 300 3.10 -5.82 19.30
CA HIS A 300 1.95 -6.66 19.65
C HIS A 300 1.41 -7.48 18.47
N ASP A 301 2.10 -7.45 17.32
CA ASP A 301 1.75 -8.20 16.12
C ASP A 301 2.75 -9.32 15.81
N ASP A 302 2.22 -10.50 15.43
CA ASP A 302 3.05 -11.55 14.86
C ASP A 302 3.77 -11.06 13.59
N ALA A 303 5.05 -11.41 13.45
CA ALA A 303 5.90 -10.95 12.36
C ALA A 303 5.35 -11.30 10.97
N ASN A 304 4.66 -12.44 10.81
CA ASN A 304 4.06 -12.81 9.52
C ASN A 304 2.87 -11.90 9.18
N ARG A 305 2.13 -11.42 10.19
CA ARG A 305 1.01 -10.48 10.00
C ARG A 305 1.50 -9.07 9.75
N ALA A 306 2.53 -8.63 10.47
CA ALA A 306 3.22 -7.38 10.19
C ALA A 306 3.78 -7.34 8.75
N LEU A 307 4.33 -8.45 8.25
CA LEU A 307 4.80 -8.58 6.87
C LEU A 307 3.66 -8.34 5.88
N MET A 308 2.49 -8.95 6.13
CA MET A 308 1.30 -8.74 5.32
C MET A 308 0.83 -7.28 5.37
N GLY A 309 0.76 -6.68 6.55
CA GLY A 309 0.38 -5.28 6.76
C GLY A 309 1.28 -4.30 6.00
N SER A 310 2.59 -4.47 6.14
CA SER A 310 3.59 -3.69 5.40
C SER A 310 3.48 -3.86 3.88
N ASN A 311 3.23 -5.10 3.41
CA ASN A 311 2.99 -5.36 1.99
C ASN A 311 1.71 -4.68 1.48
N MET A 312 0.64 -4.67 2.26
CA MET A 312 -0.68 -4.13 1.88
C MET A 312 -0.72 -2.61 1.81
N GLN A 313 0.06 -1.91 2.64
CA GLN A 313 0.16 -0.45 2.55
C GLN A 313 0.66 0.01 1.18
N ALA A 314 1.61 -0.70 0.56
CA ALA A 314 2.06 -0.42 -0.81
C ALA A 314 0.98 -0.70 -1.88
N GLN A 315 -0.07 -1.45 -1.53
CA GLN A 315 -1.17 -1.82 -2.41
C GLN A 315 -2.38 -0.90 -2.25
N ALA A 316 -2.35 0.04 -1.29
CA ALA A 316 -3.45 0.95 -1.01
C ALA A 316 -3.66 1.93 -2.17
N VAL A 317 -4.91 2.05 -2.62
CA VAL A 317 -5.27 2.94 -3.73
C VAL A 317 -5.47 4.37 -3.20
N PRO A 318 -4.96 5.40 -3.90
CA PRO A 318 -5.23 6.79 -3.54
C PRO A 318 -6.73 7.09 -3.54
N LEU A 319 -7.21 7.61 -2.41
CA LEU A 319 -8.60 7.99 -2.22
C LEU A 319 -8.83 9.44 -2.66
N VAL A 320 -10.05 9.76 -3.07
CA VAL A 320 -10.42 11.14 -3.43
C VAL A 320 -10.30 12.07 -2.22
N ARG A 321 -10.63 11.57 -1.02
CA ARG A 321 -10.55 12.28 0.26
C ARG A 321 -9.54 11.54 1.16
N PRO A 322 -8.23 11.79 1.05
CA PRO A 322 -7.27 11.20 1.98
C PRO A 322 -7.55 11.69 3.41
N GLU A 323 -7.26 10.87 4.41
CA GLU A 323 -7.41 11.21 5.84
C GLU A 323 -6.17 10.71 6.61
N ILE A 324 -5.58 11.56 7.44
CA ILE A 324 -4.45 11.19 8.31
C ILE A 324 -4.89 10.15 9.36
N PRO A 325 -4.13 9.07 9.61
CA PRO A 325 -4.43 8.13 10.68
C PRO A 325 -4.52 8.80 12.07
N LEU A 326 -5.62 8.59 12.80
CA LEU A 326 -5.77 9.09 14.18
C LEU A 326 -4.71 8.53 15.13
N VAL A 327 -4.33 7.26 14.91
CA VAL A 327 -3.19 6.62 15.58
C VAL A 327 -2.07 6.48 14.55
N SER A 328 -1.00 7.24 14.73
CA SER A 328 0.13 7.34 13.81
C SER A 328 1.43 6.91 14.47
N THR A 329 2.50 6.72 13.72
CA THR A 329 3.82 6.36 14.30
C THR A 329 4.83 7.51 14.26
N GLY A 330 4.53 8.59 13.53
CA GLY A 330 5.43 9.72 13.29
C GLY A 330 6.29 9.53 12.03
N MET A 331 6.21 8.38 11.36
CA MET A 331 6.93 8.10 10.12
C MET A 331 6.18 8.64 8.88
N GLU A 332 4.90 9.01 9.04
CA GLU A 332 4.01 9.47 7.96
C GLU A 332 4.55 10.72 7.24
N TYR A 333 5.01 11.72 8.01
CA TYR A 333 5.63 12.93 7.46
C TYR A 333 6.88 12.61 6.64
N HIS A 334 7.80 11.81 7.19
CA HIS A 334 9.04 11.44 6.52
C HIS A 334 8.79 10.61 5.26
N ALA A 335 7.84 9.67 5.31
CA ALA A 335 7.48 8.86 4.15
C ALA A 335 6.86 9.70 3.01
N ALA A 336 6.01 10.67 3.35
CA ALA A 336 5.43 11.59 2.37
C ALA A 336 6.50 12.53 1.78
N PHE A 337 7.35 13.13 2.63
CA PHE A 337 8.42 14.03 2.24
C PHE A 337 9.43 13.35 1.30
N ASP A 338 9.98 12.20 1.69
CA ASP A 338 11.01 11.48 0.93
C ASP A 338 10.47 10.82 -0.36
N SER A 339 9.15 10.67 -0.50
CA SER A 339 8.53 10.18 -1.74
C SER A 339 8.78 11.12 -2.93
N GLY A 340 8.93 12.42 -2.66
CA GLY A 340 9.06 13.46 -3.68
C GLY A 340 7.76 13.84 -4.40
N GLN A 341 6.59 13.43 -3.86
CA GLN A 341 5.29 13.81 -4.40
C GLN A 341 4.73 15.11 -3.81
N VAL A 342 5.11 15.45 -2.57
CA VAL A 342 4.80 16.74 -1.94
C VAL A 342 5.77 17.82 -2.42
N ILE A 343 5.33 19.08 -2.47
CA ILE A 343 6.19 20.22 -2.85
C ILE A 343 6.42 21.09 -1.62
N ILE A 344 7.69 21.43 -1.39
CA ILE A 344 8.15 22.22 -0.25
C ILE A 344 8.56 23.64 -0.66
N ALA A 345 8.48 24.54 0.30
CA ALA A 345 9.01 25.89 0.21
C ALA A 345 10.55 25.86 0.22
N GLU A 346 11.18 26.37 -0.83
CA GLU A 346 12.65 26.44 -0.90
C GLU A 346 13.20 27.63 -0.12
N GLU A 347 12.43 28.71 -0.03
CA GLU A 347 12.76 29.92 0.71
C GLU A 347 11.56 30.41 1.53
N ASP A 348 11.83 31.26 2.50
CA ASP A 348 10.79 31.99 3.23
C ASP A 348 10.07 32.96 2.29
N GLY A 349 8.75 33.07 2.43
CA GLY A 349 7.97 33.97 1.61
C GLY A 349 6.52 34.04 2.01
N ASP A 350 5.75 34.78 1.22
CA ASP A 350 4.31 34.95 1.41
C ASP A 350 3.55 34.41 0.19
N VAL A 351 2.47 33.67 0.42
CA VAL A 351 1.66 33.10 -0.66
C VAL A 351 0.80 34.19 -1.30
N VAL A 352 1.10 34.55 -2.56
CA VAL A 352 0.42 35.62 -3.29
C VAL A 352 -0.88 35.14 -3.94
N SER A 353 -0.83 33.97 -4.56
CA SER A 353 -2.01 33.38 -5.22
C SER A 353 -2.00 31.87 -5.13
N VAL A 354 -3.17 31.30 -4.84
CA VAL A 354 -3.41 29.86 -4.83
C VAL A 354 -4.53 29.58 -5.82
N THR A 355 -4.26 28.69 -6.78
CA THR A 355 -5.25 28.16 -7.72
C THR A 355 -5.15 26.64 -7.72
N GLY A 356 -6.15 25.96 -8.29
CA GLY A 356 -6.14 24.49 -8.37
C GLY A 356 -4.99 23.90 -9.21
N SER A 357 -4.30 24.70 -10.03
CA SER A 357 -3.21 24.25 -10.92
C SER A 357 -1.88 24.94 -10.67
N THR A 358 -1.88 26.11 -10.03
CA THR A 358 -0.67 26.92 -9.80
C THR A 358 -0.69 27.62 -8.44
N ILE A 359 0.49 27.73 -7.83
CA ILE A 359 0.70 28.49 -6.60
C ILE A 359 1.83 29.48 -6.84
N VAL A 360 1.64 30.73 -6.47
CA VAL A 360 2.64 31.78 -6.60
C VAL A 360 3.04 32.28 -5.22
N VAL A 361 4.33 32.20 -4.94
CA VAL A 361 4.94 32.65 -3.68
C VAL A 361 5.84 33.84 -3.97
N SER A 362 5.74 34.87 -3.13
CA SER A 362 6.69 35.99 -3.09
C SER A 362 7.78 35.65 -2.09
N GLU A 363 8.97 35.34 -2.58
CA GLU A 363 10.13 35.03 -1.74
C GLU A 363 10.67 36.32 -1.10
N LYS A 364 11.23 36.23 0.12
CA LYS A 364 11.84 37.38 0.80
C LYS A 364 12.99 38.02 0.01
N GLY A 365 13.59 37.28 -0.93
CA GLY A 365 14.61 37.78 -1.87
C GLY A 365 14.07 38.71 -2.98
N GLY A 366 12.76 38.96 -3.04
CA GLY A 366 12.11 39.84 -4.03
C GLY A 366 11.74 39.15 -5.34
N GLY A 367 11.82 37.82 -5.40
CA GLY A 367 11.42 37.00 -6.54
C GLY A 367 10.00 36.45 -6.39
N LEU A 368 9.26 36.36 -7.50
CA LEU A 368 8.01 35.59 -7.56
C LEU A 368 8.31 34.21 -8.12
N ARG A 369 8.00 33.19 -7.34
CA ARG A 369 8.14 31.79 -7.73
C ARG A 369 6.79 31.16 -8.00
N THR A 370 6.68 30.52 -9.16
CA THR A 370 5.45 29.82 -9.57
C THR A 370 5.66 28.31 -9.51
N TYR A 371 4.82 27.63 -8.73
CA TYR A 371 4.76 26.18 -8.63
C TYR A 371 3.60 25.65 -9.48
N HIS A 372 3.89 24.75 -10.40
CA HIS A 372 2.88 24.08 -11.23
C HIS A 372 2.50 22.73 -10.64
N LEU A 373 1.20 22.51 -10.43
CA LEU A 373 0.65 21.31 -9.83
C LEU A 373 0.37 20.24 -10.90
N ARG A 374 0.66 18.99 -10.57
CA ARG A 374 0.28 17.82 -11.38
C ARG A 374 -1.19 17.51 -11.14
N LYS A 375 -2.04 17.67 -12.15
CA LYS A 375 -3.49 17.41 -12.04
C LYS A 375 -3.87 16.19 -12.86
N TYR A 376 -4.58 15.26 -12.21
CA TYR A 376 -5.12 14.03 -12.83
C TYR A 376 -4.11 13.25 -13.68
N GLN A 377 -2.86 13.17 -13.23
CA GLN A 377 -1.82 12.45 -13.94
C GLN A 377 -1.96 10.95 -13.69
N ARG A 378 -2.00 10.15 -14.75
CA ARG A 378 -2.02 8.69 -14.65
C ARG A 378 -0.68 8.15 -14.12
N SER A 379 -0.73 7.26 -13.13
CA SER A 379 0.42 6.47 -12.66
C SER A 379 0.73 5.26 -13.56
N ASN A 380 1.76 4.48 -13.23
CA ASN A 380 2.03 3.23 -13.96
C ASN A 380 0.95 2.16 -13.73
N GLN A 381 0.37 2.11 -12.53
CA GLN A 381 -0.67 1.16 -12.11
C GLN A 381 -2.09 1.71 -12.37
N SER A 382 -2.23 2.67 -13.29
CA SER A 382 -3.50 3.30 -13.65
C SER A 382 -4.24 4.02 -12.50
N THR A 383 -3.57 4.28 -11.36
CA THR A 383 -4.07 5.18 -10.32
C THR A 383 -3.89 6.65 -10.72
N CYS A 384 -4.48 7.55 -9.94
CA CYS A 384 -4.45 8.99 -10.19
C CYS A 384 -3.49 9.73 -9.24
N ILE A 385 -2.56 10.50 -9.80
CA ILE A 385 -1.73 11.48 -9.09
C ILE A 385 -2.35 12.87 -9.31
N ASP A 386 -2.87 13.44 -8.23
CA ASP A 386 -3.54 14.74 -8.18
C ASP A 386 -2.97 15.56 -7.03
N GLN A 387 -2.24 16.61 -7.38
CA GLN A 387 -1.68 17.55 -6.43
C GLN A 387 -2.68 18.66 -6.09
N ARG A 388 -2.72 19.02 -4.81
CA ARG A 388 -3.65 19.99 -4.24
C ARG A 388 -2.87 21.01 -3.40
N PRO A 389 -3.24 22.29 -3.45
CA PRO A 389 -2.65 23.28 -2.55
C PRO A 389 -2.92 22.91 -1.09
N ALA A 390 -1.86 22.90 -0.28
CA ALA A 390 -1.94 22.75 1.18
C ALA A 390 -1.95 24.11 1.90
N VAL A 391 -1.64 25.20 1.18
CA VAL A 391 -1.56 26.56 1.70
C VAL A 391 -2.71 27.44 1.23
N VAL A 392 -3.01 28.48 2.00
CA VAL A 392 -4.00 29.50 1.66
C VAL A 392 -3.34 30.82 1.24
N LYS A 393 -4.06 31.64 0.46
CA LYS A 393 -3.56 32.97 0.05
C LYS A 393 -3.31 33.84 1.28
N GLY A 394 -2.15 34.51 1.31
CA GLY A 394 -1.73 35.37 2.41
C GLY A 394 -1.02 34.65 3.55
N GLN A 395 -0.88 33.32 3.48
CA GLN A 395 -0.10 32.55 4.45
C GLN A 395 1.39 32.87 4.32
N VAL A 396 2.04 33.11 5.46
CA VAL A 396 3.51 33.22 5.55
C VAL A 396 4.08 31.81 5.63
N ILE A 397 4.99 31.48 4.73
CA ILE A 397 5.65 30.18 4.67
C ILE A 397 7.13 30.31 5.01
N ARG A 398 7.67 29.30 5.68
CA ARG A 398 9.10 29.16 5.99
C ARG A 398 9.73 28.16 5.04
N ARG A 399 11.03 28.29 4.83
CA ARG A 399 11.81 27.26 4.14
C ARG A 399 11.59 25.89 4.79
N GLY A 400 11.15 24.93 3.99
CA GLY A 400 10.83 23.57 4.41
C GLY A 400 9.34 23.30 4.64
N ASP A 401 8.50 24.33 4.71
CA ASP A 401 7.05 24.14 4.86
C ASP A 401 6.45 23.48 3.61
N ILE A 402 5.42 22.66 3.81
CA ILE A 402 4.75 21.95 2.73
C ILE A 402 3.71 22.87 2.09
N ILE A 403 3.86 23.09 0.79
CA ILE A 403 2.99 23.97 -0.01
C ILE A 403 1.91 23.15 -0.72
N VAL A 404 2.21 21.89 -1.05
CA VAL A 404 1.38 21.05 -1.93
C VAL A 404 1.33 19.63 -1.41
N ASP A 405 0.10 19.13 -1.28
CA ASP A 405 -0.22 17.72 -1.04
C ASP A 405 -0.49 16.97 -2.35
N SER A 406 -0.42 15.63 -2.29
CA SER A 406 -0.70 14.69 -3.38
C SER A 406 -1.93 13.82 -3.05
N SER A 407 -2.30 12.88 -3.92
CA SER A 407 -3.50 12.04 -3.79
C SER A 407 -3.58 11.16 -2.53
N SER A 408 -2.47 10.99 -1.81
CA SER A 408 -2.40 10.18 -0.58
C SER A 408 -1.59 10.90 0.50
N THR A 409 -1.65 12.22 0.50
CA THR A 409 -1.09 13.03 1.59
C THR A 409 -2.10 14.09 2.03
N GLU A 410 -2.04 14.44 3.30
CA GLU A 410 -2.83 15.51 3.89
C GLU A 410 -1.96 16.24 4.92
N SER A 411 -1.88 17.57 4.80
CA SER A 411 -0.99 18.41 5.61
C SER A 411 0.47 17.95 5.58
N GLY A 412 0.90 17.38 4.45
CA GLY A 412 2.24 16.85 4.29
C GLY A 412 2.51 15.48 4.89
N GLU A 413 1.49 14.82 5.42
CA GLU A 413 1.59 13.50 6.03
C GLU A 413 0.96 12.42 5.17
N LEU A 414 1.48 11.20 5.25
CA LEU A 414 0.98 10.08 4.48
C LEU A 414 -0.42 9.64 4.95
N ALA A 415 -1.37 9.66 4.02
CA ALA A 415 -2.78 9.36 4.25
C ALA A 415 -3.28 8.33 3.21
N LEU A 416 -3.13 7.04 3.54
CA LEU A 416 -3.45 5.91 2.64
C LEU A 416 -4.89 5.38 2.78
N GLY A 417 -5.59 5.77 3.84
CA GLY A 417 -6.85 5.15 4.28
C GLY A 417 -7.86 6.14 4.82
N GLN A 418 -8.77 5.63 5.66
CA GLN A 418 -9.83 6.38 6.33
C GLN A 418 -9.94 5.91 7.78
N ASN A 419 -10.23 6.84 8.70
CA ASN A 419 -10.48 6.51 10.11
C ASN A 419 -11.95 6.09 10.30
N VAL A 420 -12.20 4.80 10.49
CA VAL A 420 -13.56 4.24 10.55
C VAL A 420 -13.89 3.74 11.93
N THR A 421 -15.17 3.87 12.31
CA THR A 421 -15.70 3.31 13.55
C THR A 421 -15.93 1.82 13.34
N VAL A 422 -15.20 0.97 14.07
CA VAL A 422 -15.21 -0.48 13.89
C VAL A 422 -15.81 -1.17 15.10
N ALA A 423 -16.61 -2.21 14.87
CA ALA A 423 -17.10 -3.12 15.90
C ALA A 423 -16.64 -4.55 15.64
N PHE A 424 -16.16 -5.22 16.69
CA PHE A 424 -15.79 -6.64 16.65
C PHE A 424 -16.97 -7.52 17.10
N ILE A 425 -17.85 -7.89 16.15
CA ILE A 425 -18.98 -8.79 16.39
C ILE A 425 -19.14 -9.77 15.23
N SER A 426 -19.70 -10.94 15.48
CA SER A 426 -20.17 -11.84 14.42
C SER A 426 -21.57 -11.43 14.00
N TRP A 427 -21.80 -11.16 12.72
CA TRP A 427 -23.07 -10.61 12.23
C TRP A 427 -23.61 -11.43 11.05
N GLU A 428 -24.67 -12.21 11.29
CA GLU A 428 -25.45 -13.00 10.31
C GLU A 428 -24.62 -13.85 9.32
N GLY A 429 -23.39 -14.22 9.67
CA GLY A 429 -22.45 -14.90 8.77
C GLY A 429 -21.91 -14.00 7.63
N GLY A 430 -22.33 -12.74 7.56
CA GLY A 430 -21.86 -11.76 6.58
C GLY A 430 -20.37 -11.44 6.74
N ASN A 431 -19.81 -11.62 7.93
CA ASN A 431 -18.39 -11.50 8.21
C ASN A 431 -17.72 -12.87 8.53
N PHE A 432 -18.23 -13.96 7.95
CA PHE A 432 -17.61 -15.27 8.08
C PHE A 432 -16.15 -15.26 7.57
N GLU A 433 -15.26 -15.92 8.31
CA GLU A 433 -13.81 -15.93 8.07
C GLU A 433 -13.24 -14.50 8.01
N ASP A 434 -12.88 -14.04 6.81
CA ASP A 434 -12.25 -12.76 6.50
C ASP A 434 -13.19 -11.78 5.80
N ALA A 435 -14.48 -12.11 5.69
CA ALA A 435 -15.43 -11.18 5.10
C ALA A 435 -15.63 -9.94 5.97
N ILE A 436 -15.82 -8.79 5.33
CA ILE A 436 -16.04 -7.50 5.98
C ILE A 436 -17.40 -6.96 5.57
N LEU A 437 -18.16 -6.45 6.53
CA LEU A 437 -19.39 -5.71 6.29
C LEU A 437 -19.11 -4.23 6.44
N ILE A 438 -19.64 -3.42 5.50
CA ILE A 438 -19.45 -1.97 5.51
C ILE A 438 -20.82 -1.27 5.51
N SER A 439 -20.90 -0.14 6.20
CA SER A 439 -22.07 0.73 6.21
C SER A 439 -22.24 1.42 4.86
N GLU A 440 -23.49 1.54 4.40
CA GLU A 440 -23.85 2.33 3.23
C GLU A 440 -23.43 3.81 3.38
N ARG A 441 -23.36 4.33 4.61
CA ARG A 441 -22.89 5.69 4.91
C ARG A 441 -21.52 5.97 4.27
N LEU A 442 -20.60 5.02 4.35
CA LEU A 442 -19.25 5.14 3.77
C LEU A 442 -19.27 5.31 2.24
N VAL A 443 -20.28 4.75 1.57
CA VAL A 443 -20.48 4.86 0.12
C VAL A 443 -21.14 6.19 -0.25
N GLN A 444 -22.09 6.65 0.57
CA GLN A 444 -22.79 7.92 0.39
C GLN A 444 -21.84 9.11 0.57
N GLU A 445 -20.97 9.06 1.58
CA GLU A 445 -19.98 10.10 1.90
C GLU A 445 -18.70 10.05 1.04
N ASP A 446 -18.62 9.09 0.11
CA ASP A 446 -17.50 8.87 -0.80
C ASP A 446 -16.14 8.60 -0.14
N ARG A 447 -16.12 8.09 1.10
CA ARG A 447 -14.88 7.87 1.89
C ARG A 447 -13.89 6.92 1.21
N PHE A 448 -14.36 5.80 0.68
CA PHE A 448 -13.53 4.79 -0.01
C PHE A 448 -13.64 4.86 -1.55
N THR A 449 -13.68 6.06 -2.09
CA THR A 449 -13.74 6.30 -3.53
C THR A 449 -12.36 6.59 -4.11
N SER A 450 -12.00 5.94 -5.20
CA SER A 450 -10.74 6.14 -5.93
C SER A 450 -10.98 6.55 -7.38
N VAL A 451 -9.98 7.16 -8.02
CA VAL A 451 -9.99 7.50 -9.45
C VAL A 451 -8.93 6.70 -10.17
N HIS A 452 -9.35 6.00 -11.22
CA HIS A 452 -8.48 5.20 -12.08
C HIS A 452 -8.50 5.80 -13.48
N ILE A 453 -7.34 5.85 -14.14
CA ILE A 453 -7.20 6.40 -15.49
C ILE A 453 -6.57 5.31 -16.36
N GLU A 454 -7.36 4.81 -17.30
CA GLU A 454 -6.89 3.85 -18.30
C GLU A 454 -6.52 4.56 -19.60
N LYS A 455 -5.56 3.96 -20.32
CA LYS A 455 -5.09 4.46 -21.61
C LYS A 455 -5.40 3.44 -22.68
N TYR A 456 -6.13 3.88 -23.69
CA TYR A 456 -6.40 3.11 -24.89
C TYR A 456 -5.68 3.76 -26.06
N GLU A 457 -4.95 2.95 -26.82
CA GLU A 457 -4.09 3.41 -27.90
C GLU A 457 -4.43 2.65 -29.18
N VAL A 458 -4.50 3.38 -30.29
CA VAL A 458 -4.63 2.80 -31.62
C VAL A 458 -3.65 3.48 -32.57
N GLU A 459 -3.06 2.67 -33.42
CA GLU A 459 -2.13 3.11 -34.45
C GLU A 459 -2.77 2.92 -35.83
N ALA A 460 -2.62 3.91 -36.70
CA ALA A 460 -2.90 3.83 -38.12
C ALA A 460 -1.60 3.55 -38.86
N ARG A 461 -1.57 2.43 -39.59
CA ARG A 461 -0.37 1.93 -40.26
C ARG A 461 -0.54 1.91 -41.77
N ASP A 462 0.57 2.12 -42.46
CA ASP A 462 0.65 1.86 -43.89
C ASP A 462 0.78 0.34 -44.12
N THR A 463 -0.24 -0.26 -44.73
CA THR A 463 -0.26 -1.70 -45.04
C THR A 463 -0.03 -1.93 -46.53
N LYS A 464 0.34 -3.16 -46.89
CA LYS A 464 0.51 -3.54 -48.30
C LYS A 464 -0.77 -3.39 -49.14
N LEU A 465 -1.94 -3.39 -48.51
CA LEU A 465 -3.24 -3.28 -49.16
C LEU A 465 -3.71 -1.82 -49.27
N GLY A 466 -2.98 -0.89 -48.65
CA GLY A 466 -3.31 0.52 -48.54
C GLY A 466 -3.12 1.04 -47.11
N PRO A 467 -3.12 2.37 -46.93
CA PRO A 467 -3.03 2.97 -45.60
C PRO A 467 -4.29 2.70 -44.79
N GLU A 468 -4.12 2.46 -43.49
CA GLU A 468 -5.22 2.53 -42.54
C GLU A 468 -5.51 4.00 -42.22
N GLU A 469 -6.79 4.37 -42.17
CA GLU A 469 -7.20 5.75 -41.94
C GLU A 469 -8.03 5.88 -40.67
N ILE A 470 -7.82 6.97 -39.94
CA ILE A 470 -8.64 7.38 -38.80
C ILE A 470 -9.71 8.33 -39.34
N THR A 471 -10.98 7.95 -39.21
CA THR A 471 -12.10 8.69 -39.80
C THR A 471 -13.41 8.45 -39.07
N ARG A 472 -14.33 9.41 -39.19
CA ARG A 472 -15.70 9.31 -38.71
C ARG A 472 -16.60 8.45 -39.61
N ASP A 473 -16.29 8.31 -40.91
CA ASP A 473 -17.10 7.51 -41.86
C ASP A 473 -16.79 6.01 -41.73
N ILE A 474 -17.38 5.39 -40.72
CA ILE A 474 -17.19 3.96 -40.41
C ILE A 474 -18.32 3.16 -41.09
N PRO A 475 -18.01 2.09 -41.86
CA PRO A 475 -19.03 1.29 -42.53
C PRO A 475 -19.92 0.55 -41.54
N ASN A 476 -21.23 0.49 -41.83
CA ASN A 476 -22.24 -0.29 -41.09
C ASN A 476 -22.43 0.16 -39.61
N VAL A 477 -22.12 1.41 -39.29
CA VAL A 477 -22.32 2.00 -37.96
C VAL A 477 -23.39 3.10 -38.05
N GLY A 478 -24.37 3.09 -37.14
CA GLY A 478 -25.44 4.09 -37.09
C GLY A 478 -25.00 5.44 -36.48
N GLU A 479 -25.76 6.51 -36.75
CA GLU A 479 -25.43 7.87 -36.30
C GLU A 479 -25.32 8.01 -34.77
N GLU A 480 -26.10 7.24 -34.00
CA GLU A 480 -26.05 7.26 -32.53
C GLU A 480 -24.68 6.82 -31.98
N ALA A 481 -24.01 5.86 -32.62
CA ALA A 481 -22.73 5.34 -32.18
C ALA A 481 -21.55 6.27 -32.50
N ILE A 482 -21.75 7.23 -33.41
CA ILE A 482 -20.74 8.23 -33.84
C ILE A 482 -21.08 9.65 -33.35
N LYS A 483 -22.03 9.78 -32.42
CA LYS A 483 -22.51 11.08 -31.91
C LYS A 483 -21.42 11.86 -31.16
N ASP A 484 -20.55 11.15 -30.45
CA ASP A 484 -19.50 11.74 -29.61
C ASP A 484 -18.14 11.82 -30.33
N LEU A 485 -18.05 11.32 -31.56
CA LEU A 485 -16.86 11.44 -32.42
C LEU A 485 -16.84 12.82 -33.10
N ASP A 486 -15.66 13.42 -33.13
CA ASP A 486 -15.38 14.63 -33.90
C ASP A 486 -15.28 14.34 -35.41
N GLU A 487 -15.03 15.38 -36.21
CA GLU A 487 -14.90 15.29 -37.66
C GLU A 487 -13.76 14.36 -38.12
N SER A 488 -12.72 14.20 -37.30
CA SER A 488 -11.60 13.30 -37.57
C SER A 488 -11.88 11.85 -37.17
N GLY A 489 -13.00 11.58 -36.49
CA GLY A 489 -13.35 10.25 -35.98
C GLY A 489 -12.78 9.95 -34.60
N ILE A 490 -12.38 10.96 -33.83
CA ILE A 490 -11.84 10.82 -32.48
C ILE A 490 -12.88 11.27 -31.45
N ILE A 491 -13.00 10.53 -30.34
CA ILE A 491 -13.94 10.87 -29.27
C ILE A 491 -13.62 12.23 -28.62
N ARG A 492 -14.66 13.03 -28.38
CA ARG A 492 -14.50 14.33 -27.70
C ARG A 492 -14.16 14.19 -26.21
N ILE A 493 -13.34 15.12 -25.70
CA ILE A 493 -13.04 15.20 -24.27
C ILE A 493 -14.32 15.51 -23.48
N GLY A 494 -14.53 14.79 -22.38
CA GLY A 494 -15.70 14.92 -21.53
C GLY A 494 -16.90 14.05 -21.94
N ALA A 495 -16.80 13.27 -23.02
CA ALA A 495 -17.80 12.25 -23.34
C ALA A 495 -17.82 11.14 -22.27
N GLU A 496 -19.02 10.68 -21.95
CA GLU A 496 -19.22 9.46 -21.15
C GLU A 496 -19.27 8.27 -22.10
N VAL A 497 -18.43 7.27 -21.84
CA VAL A 497 -18.27 6.09 -22.69
C VAL A 497 -18.55 4.83 -21.88
N GLY A 498 -19.34 3.94 -22.45
CA GLY A 498 -19.64 2.62 -21.94
C GLY A 498 -19.07 1.51 -22.82
N PRO A 499 -19.36 0.23 -22.49
CA PRO A 499 -18.93 -0.91 -23.28
C PRO A 499 -19.34 -0.81 -24.75
N ASN A 500 -18.43 -1.15 -25.68
CA ASN A 500 -18.60 -1.11 -27.14
C ASN A 500 -18.66 0.27 -27.82
N ASP A 501 -18.67 1.37 -27.05
CA ASP A 501 -18.61 2.71 -27.62
C ASP A 501 -17.28 2.92 -28.38
N ILE A 502 -17.33 3.67 -29.49
CA ILE A 502 -16.18 3.91 -30.34
C ILE A 502 -15.36 5.07 -29.75
N LEU A 503 -14.10 4.80 -29.41
CA LEU A 503 -13.15 5.82 -28.96
C LEU A 503 -12.45 6.50 -30.14
N VAL A 504 -12.06 5.70 -31.13
CA VAL A 504 -11.37 6.17 -32.33
C VAL A 504 -11.84 5.35 -33.51
N GLY A 505 -12.48 6.01 -34.47
CA GLY A 505 -12.89 5.42 -35.74
C GLY A 505 -11.68 5.08 -36.59
N LYS A 506 -11.53 3.81 -36.95
CA LYS A 506 -10.43 3.33 -37.78
C LYS A 506 -10.95 2.39 -38.86
N ILE A 507 -10.49 2.60 -40.09
CA ILE A 507 -10.79 1.76 -41.23
C ILE A 507 -9.51 1.14 -41.79
N THR A 508 -9.59 -0.15 -42.12
CA THR A 508 -8.51 -0.90 -42.77
C THR A 508 -8.98 -1.38 -44.14
N PRO A 509 -8.20 -1.18 -45.23
CA PRO A 509 -8.54 -1.71 -46.55
C PRO A 509 -8.62 -3.24 -46.51
N LYS A 510 -9.68 -3.80 -47.10
CA LYS A 510 -9.86 -5.25 -47.23
C LYS A 510 -9.01 -5.74 -48.39
N GLY A 511 -8.34 -6.87 -48.21
CA GLY A 511 -7.77 -7.60 -49.34
C GLY A 511 -8.90 -8.12 -50.24
N GLU A 512 -8.64 -8.27 -51.54
CA GLU A 512 -9.53 -8.94 -52.47
C GLU A 512 -9.72 -10.40 -52.02
N LYS A 513 -10.74 -10.66 -51.21
CA LYS A 513 -11.32 -11.99 -51.07
C LYS A 513 -12.40 -12.13 -52.14
N GLU A 514 -12.35 -13.22 -52.90
CA GLU A 514 -13.51 -13.62 -53.70
C GLU A 514 -14.70 -13.79 -52.75
N LEU A 515 -15.71 -12.94 -52.93
CA LEU A 515 -16.96 -13.03 -52.18
C LEU A 515 -17.58 -14.40 -52.44
N THR A 516 -18.06 -15.05 -51.38
CA THR A 516 -18.77 -16.31 -51.56
C THR A 516 -20.04 -16.08 -52.38
N PRO A 517 -20.57 -17.08 -53.11
CA PRO A 517 -21.81 -16.94 -53.86
C PRO A 517 -22.97 -16.38 -53.02
N GLU A 518 -23.02 -16.74 -51.74
CA GLU A 518 -24.01 -16.26 -50.77
C GLU A 518 -23.86 -14.77 -50.46
N GLU A 519 -22.63 -14.30 -50.20
CA GLU A 519 -22.36 -12.87 -49.97
C GLU A 519 -22.63 -12.04 -51.24
N ARG A 520 -22.31 -12.58 -52.42
CA ARG A 520 -22.62 -11.94 -53.71
C ARG A 520 -24.12 -11.81 -53.92
N LEU A 521 -24.89 -12.85 -53.60
CA LEU A 521 -26.33 -12.85 -53.71
C LEU A 521 -26.97 -11.86 -52.73
N LEU A 522 -26.55 -11.86 -51.46
CA LEU A 522 -27.03 -10.91 -50.45
C LEU A 522 -26.80 -9.47 -50.90
N ARG A 523 -25.61 -9.16 -51.42
CA ARG A 523 -25.31 -7.81 -51.96
C ARG A 523 -26.17 -7.46 -53.16
N ALA A 524 -26.41 -8.42 -54.07
CA ALA A 524 -27.28 -8.19 -55.22
C ALA A 524 -28.73 -7.91 -54.82
N ILE A 525 -29.22 -8.52 -53.73
CA ILE A 525 -30.56 -8.31 -53.18
C ILE A 525 -30.67 -6.94 -52.50
N PHE A 526 -29.71 -6.57 -51.65
CA PHE A 526 -29.76 -5.34 -50.86
C PHE A 526 -29.23 -4.10 -51.59
N GLY A 527 -28.62 -4.26 -52.76
CA GLY A 527 -28.07 -3.15 -53.55
C GLY A 527 -26.89 -2.44 -52.88
N GLU A 528 -26.29 -3.05 -51.85
CA GLU A 528 -25.13 -2.50 -51.15
C GLU A 528 -23.89 -2.53 -52.05
N LYS A 529 -23.35 -1.35 -52.38
CA LYS A 529 -22.04 -1.24 -53.04
C LYS A 529 -20.97 -1.76 -52.09
N SER A 530 -20.01 -2.53 -52.61
CA SER A 530 -18.82 -2.94 -51.84
C SER A 530 -18.13 -1.70 -51.31
N ARG A 531 -18.13 -1.49 -49.99
CA ARG A 531 -17.12 -0.64 -49.34
C ARG A 531 -15.88 -1.50 -49.16
N ASP A 532 -14.78 -1.09 -49.77
CA ASP A 532 -13.50 -1.82 -49.80
C ASP A 532 -12.73 -1.76 -48.47
N VAL A 533 -13.38 -1.29 -47.41
CA VAL A 533 -12.79 -1.07 -46.09
C VAL A 533 -13.55 -1.85 -45.02
N LYS A 534 -12.84 -2.21 -43.93
CA LYS A 534 -13.35 -2.89 -42.74
C LYS A 534 -13.24 -1.95 -41.55
N ASP A 535 -14.25 -1.96 -40.67
CA ASP A 535 -14.15 -1.36 -39.35
C ASP A 535 -13.11 -2.10 -38.49
N THR A 536 -12.07 -1.37 -38.08
CA THR A 536 -11.03 -1.79 -37.13
C THR A 536 -10.88 -0.76 -36.01
N SER A 537 -11.97 -0.03 -35.72
CA SER A 537 -12.05 1.03 -34.73
C SER A 537 -11.69 0.55 -33.33
N LEU A 538 -11.08 1.46 -32.56
CA LEU A 538 -10.85 1.26 -31.14
C LEU A 538 -12.16 1.44 -30.38
N ARG A 539 -12.58 0.39 -29.68
CA ARG A 539 -13.82 0.38 -28.88
C ARG A 539 -13.49 0.19 -27.41
N MET A 540 -14.36 0.71 -26.55
CA MET A 540 -14.30 0.45 -25.11
C MET A 540 -14.50 -1.05 -24.85
N PRO A 541 -13.59 -1.69 -24.10
CA PRO A 541 -13.73 -3.09 -23.73
C PRO A 541 -15.00 -3.37 -22.92
N HIS A 542 -15.46 -4.62 -22.95
CA HIS A 542 -16.59 -5.04 -22.14
C HIS A 542 -16.29 -4.89 -20.64
N GLY A 543 -17.27 -4.35 -19.90
CA GLY A 543 -17.18 -4.15 -18.46
C GLY A 543 -16.49 -2.85 -18.01
N GLU A 544 -15.84 -2.14 -18.93
CA GLU A 544 -15.20 -0.85 -18.64
C GLU A 544 -16.11 0.31 -19.05
N ARG A 545 -16.06 1.38 -18.25
CA ARG A 545 -16.82 2.61 -18.46
C ARG A 545 -16.08 3.79 -17.85
N GLY A 546 -16.35 4.98 -18.33
CA GLY A 546 -15.81 6.18 -17.71
C GLY A 546 -16.02 7.42 -18.54
N LYS A 547 -15.25 8.45 -18.21
CA LYS A 547 -15.28 9.74 -18.87
C LYS A 547 -13.95 10.00 -19.56
N VAL A 548 -14.00 10.44 -20.81
CA VAL A 548 -12.79 10.82 -21.55
C VAL A 548 -12.20 12.09 -20.92
N VAL A 549 -10.94 12.02 -20.48
CA VAL A 549 -10.25 13.14 -19.80
C VAL A 549 -9.14 13.77 -20.62
N ASP A 550 -8.45 12.99 -21.45
CA ASP A 550 -7.34 13.47 -22.28
C ASP A 550 -7.30 12.69 -23.60
N VAL A 551 -6.98 13.38 -24.69
CA VAL A 551 -6.82 12.78 -26.02
C VAL A 551 -5.55 13.37 -26.62
N ARG A 552 -4.62 12.49 -27.02
CA ARG A 552 -3.35 12.89 -27.65
C ARG A 552 -3.19 12.22 -28.99
N VAL A 553 -2.90 13.02 -30.01
CA VAL A 553 -2.62 12.57 -31.36
C VAL A 553 -1.14 12.76 -31.63
N PHE A 554 -0.46 11.70 -32.04
CA PHE A 554 0.94 11.70 -32.41
C PHE A 554 1.05 11.47 -33.90
N ASN A 555 1.54 12.49 -34.61
CA ASN A 555 1.87 12.40 -36.02
C ASN A 555 3.35 12.10 -36.20
N ARG A 556 3.69 11.45 -37.31
CA ARG A 556 5.07 11.11 -37.67
C ARG A 556 5.98 12.31 -37.90
N GLU A 557 5.43 13.43 -38.34
CA GLU A 557 6.20 14.66 -38.56
C GLU A 557 6.71 15.26 -37.24
N ASP A 558 5.88 15.22 -36.20
CA ASP A 558 6.19 15.80 -34.88
C ASP A 558 6.96 14.84 -33.97
N ASN A 559 6.81 13.52 -34.17
CA ASN A 559 7.41 12.49 -33.33
C ASN A 559 8.16 11.44 -34.16
N ALA A 560 9.47 11.61 -34.24
CA ALA A 560 10.38 10.66 -34.91
C ALA A 560 10.47 9.28 -34.25
N ASP A 561 9.92 9.12 -33.03
CA ASP A 561 9.96 7.90 -32.24
C ASP A 561 8.84 6.89 -32.57
N LEU A 562 7.89 7.24 -33.45
CA LEU A 562 6.86 6.30 -33.89
C LEU A 562 7.47 5.09 -34.61
N SER A 563 6.83 3.93 -34.42
CA SER A 563 7.25 2.67 -35.06
C SER A 563 7.24 2.80 -36.58
N ALA A 564 8.18 2.12 -37.25
CA ALA A 564 8.26 2.16 -38.71
C ALA A 564 6.96 1.69 -39.36
N GLY A 565 6.36 2.54 -40.20
CA GLY A 565 5.09 2.27 -40.88
C GLY A 565 3.85 2.70 -40.10
N VAL A 566 3.99 3.32 -38.92
CA VAL A 566 2.91 4.02 -38.23
C VAL A 566 2.93 5.48 -38.67
N ASP A 567 1.80 5.99 -39.14
CA ASP A 567 1.68 7.38 -39.60
C ASP A 567 1.07 8.26 -38.51
N VAL A 568 -0.02 7.77 -37.89
CA VAL A 568 -0.73 8.44 -36.81
C VAL A 568 -0.97 7.45 -35.67
N MET A 569 -0.76 7.91 -34.43
CA MET A 569 -1.14 7.19 -33.22
C MET A 569 -2.06 8.07 -32.39
N VAL A 570 -3.22 7.54 -31.99
CA VAL A 570 -4.17 8.24 -31.11
C VAL A 570 -4.22 7.53 -29.76
N ARG A 571 -4.04 8.30 -28.70
CA ARG A 571 -4.14 7.86 -27.31
C ARG A 571 -5.33 8.55 -26.65
N VAL A 572 -6.27 7.77 -26.15
CA VAL A 572 -7.43 8.23 -25.40
C VAL A 572 -7.27 7.80 -23.94
N SER A 573 -7.34 8.76 -23.02
CA SER A 573 -7.34 8.50 -21.57
C SER A 573 -8.75 8.59 -21.03
N VAL A 574 -9.21 7.52 -20.39
CA VAL A 574 -10.55 7.43 -19.80
C VAL A 574 -10.41 7.32 -18.29
N ALA A 575 -11.03 8.23 -17.56
CA ALA A 575 -11.07 8.21 -16.11
C ALA A 575 -12.36 7.54 -15.60
N GLN A 576 -12.21 6.66 -14.63
CA GLN A 576 -13.30 6.00 -13.93
C GLN A 576 -13.21 6.33 -12.45
N ARG A 577 -14.34 6.77 -11.88
CA ARG A 577 -14.49 6.89 -10.43
C ARG A 577 -15.04 5.58 -9.89
N ARG A 578 -14.30 4.95 -8.99
CA ARG A 578 -14.63 3.64 -8.40
C ARG A 578 -14.96 3.82 -6.92
N LYS A 579 -16.26 3.74 -6.59
CA LYS A 579 -16.73 3.65 -5.21
C LYS A 579 -16.36 2.28 -4.62
N ILE A 580 -16.47 2.11 -3.31
CA ILE A 580 -16.31 0.79 -2.69
C ILE A 580 -17.56 -0.05 -2.97
N THR A 581 -17.36 -1.31 -3.35
CA THR A 581 -18.46 -2.25 -3.65
C THR A 581 -18.17 -3.63 -3.09
N ALA A 582 -19.21 -4.47 -2.99
CA ALA A 582 -19.03 -5.87 -2.61
C ALA A 582 -18.07 -6.59 -3.60
N GLY A 583 -17.13 -7.34 -3.06
CA GLY A 583 -16.03 -7.98 -3.80
C GLY A 583 -14.72 -7.21 -3.77
N ASP A 584 -14.72 -5.93 -3.41
CA ASP A 584 -13.48 -5.16 -3.20
C ASP A 584 -12.76 -5.62 -1.94
N LYS A 585 -11.43 -5.50 -1.96
CA LYS A 585 -10.57 -5.90 -0.83
C LYS A 585 -10.15 -4.71 0.01
N MET A 586 -10.30 -4.85 1.32
CA MET A 586 -9.86 -3.89 2.34
C MET A 586 -8.86 -4.54 3.29
N ALA A 587 -8.06 -3.72 3.96
CA ALA A 587 -7.12 -4.20 4.98
C ALA A 587 -6.81 -3.11 6.02
N GLY A 588 -6.51 -3.52 7.25
CA GLY A 588 -5.84 -2.65 8.21
C GLY A 588 -4.32 -2.77 8.12
N ARG A 589 -3.61 -1.98 8.94
CA ARG A 589 -2.14 -1.97 8.97
C ARG A 589 -1.54 -3.19 9.68
N HIS A 590 -2.32 -3.89 10.50
CA HIS A 590 -1.94 -5.05 11.31
C HIS A 590 -2.06 -6.40 10.57
N GLY A 591 -2.15 -6.39 9.24
CA GLY A 591 -2.26 -7.60 8.42
C GLY A 591 -3.64 -8.29 8.44
N ASN A 592 -4.65 -7.66 9.05
CA ASN A 592 -6.05 -8.03 8.86
C ASN A 592 -6.48 -7.64 7.45
N LYS A 593 -6.99 -8.61 6.69
CA LYS A 593 -7.42 -8.42 5.29
C LYS A 593 -8.77 -9.06 5.10
N GLY A 594 -9.60 -8.44 4.28
CA GLY A 594 -10.91 -8.98 4.01
C GLY A 594 -11.54 -8.48 2.73
N VAL A 595 -12.51 -9.22 2.25
CA VAL A 595 -13.32 -8.83 1.08
C VAL A 595 -14.64 -8.31 1.60
N VAL A 596 -15.10 -7.18 1.05
CA VAL A 596 -16.41 -6.64 1.37
C VAL A 596 -17.47 -7.63 0.88
N SER A 597 -18.20 -8.26 1.79
CA SER A 597 -19.24 -9.23 1.44
C SER A 597 -20.55 -8.54 1.11
N ARG A 598 -20.92 -7.52 1.89
CA ARG A 598 -22.16 -6.77 1.74
C ARG A 598 -21.98 -5.33 2.21
N VAL A 599 -22.65 -4.43 1.50
CA VAL A 599 -22.93 -3.06 1.95
C VAL A 599 -24.27 -3.10 2.68
N VAL A 600 -24.25 -2.79 3.97
CA VAL A 600 -25.42 -2.87 4.86
C VAL A 600 -26.05 -1.48 4.94
N PRO A 601 -27.38 -1.35 4.77
CA PRO A 601 -28.09 -0.09 4.97
C PRO A 601 -27.83 0.47 6.37
N VAL A 602 -27.83 1.80 6.50
CA VAL A 602 -27.44 2.47 7.76
C VAL A 602 -28.40 2.11 8.90
N GLU A 603 -29.68 1.92 8.60
CA GLU A 603 -30.73 1.52 9.52
C GLU A 603 -30.57 0.11 10.09
N ASP A 604 -29.93 -0.79 9.34
CA ASP A 604 -29.68 -2.18 9.77
C ASP A 604 -28.35 -2.29 10.54
N MET A 605 -27.49 -1.27 10.46
CA MET A 605 -26.18 -1.30 11.11
C MET A 605 -26.31 -1.22 12.63
N PRO A 606 -25.51 -1.99 13.37
CA PRO A 606 -25.37 -1.80 14.80
C PRO A 606 -24.99 -0.36 15.15
N PHE A 607 -25.62 0.17 16.20
CA PHE A 607 -25.45 1.56 16.60
C PHE A 607 -25.26 1.70 18.11
N LEU A 608 -24.60 2.77 18.52
CA LEU A 608 -24.32 3.12 19.91
C LEU A 608 -25.55 3.75 20.58
N GLU A 609 -25.52 3.93 21.90
CA GLU A 609 -26.62 4.57 22.62
C GLU A 609 -26.92 6.01 22.18
N ASP A 610 -25.91 6.72 21.66
CA ASP A 610 -26.05 8.06 21.10
C ASP A 610 -26.67 8.09 19.70
N GLY A 611 -27.04 6.93 19.15
CA GLY A 611 -27.59 6.79 17.80
C GLY A 611 -26.53 6.66 16.70
N THR A 612 -25.24 6.77 17.01
CA THR A 612 -24.17 6.69 16.01
C THR A 612 -24.02 5.27 15.48
N PRO A 613 -24.20 5.03 14.16
CA PRO A 613 -23.97 3.71 13.58
C PRO A 613 -22.48 3.42 13.40
N VAL A 614 -22.13 2.14 13.51
CA VAL A 614 -20.79 1.62 13.21
C VAL A 614 -20.54 1.69 11.70
N ASP A 615 -19.28 1.92 11.30
CA ASP A 615 -18.90 2.00 9.89
C ASP A 615 -18.54 0.64 9.30
N ILE A 616 -17.80 -0.19 10.04
CA ILE A 616 -17.32 -1.50 9.60
C ILE A 616 -17.48 -2.54 10.72
N ILE A 617 -17.96 -3.73 10.37
CA ILE A 617 -18.01 -4.87 11.28
C ILE A 617 -16.91 -5.86 10.92
N LEU A 618 -16.06 -6.17 11.89
CA LEU A 618 -14.99 -7.15 11.77
C LEU A 618 -15.28 -8.38 12.64
N ASN A 619 -14.83 -9.55 12.17
CA ASN A 619 -14.98 -10.79 12.91
C ASN A 619 -13.94 -10.89 14.04
N PRO A 620 -14.35 -11.04 15.31
CA PRO A 620 -13.43 -11.17 16.44
C PRO A 620 -12.58 -12.44 16.37
N LEU A 621 -13.06 -13.52 15.74
CA LEU A 621 -12.35 -14.81 15.68
C LEU A 621 -11.01 -14.72 14.91
N GLY A 622 -10.87 -13.73 14.03
CA GLY A 622 -9.66 -13.51 13.26
C GLY A 622 -8.47 -13.03 14.10
N VAL A 623 -8.69 -12.42 15.26
CA VAL A 623 -7.61 -11.81 16.06
C VAL A 623 -6.80 -12.87 16.83
N PRO A 624 -7.39 -13.76 17.65
CA PRO A 624 -6.62 -14.73 18.42
C PRO A 624 -5.85 -15.72 17.55
N GLY A 625 -6.45 -16.18 16.45
CA GLY A 625 -5.81 -17.12 15.52
C GLY A 625 -4.63 -16.52 14.72
N ARG A 626 -4.44 -15.21 14.78
CA ARG A 626 -3.42 -14.48 14.01
C ARG A 626 -2.43 -13.71 14.87
N MET A 627 -2.70 -13.60 16.17
CA MET A 627 -1.83 -12.93 17.14
C MET A 627 -1.42 -11.52 16.71
N ASN A 628 -2.38 -10.76 16.17
CA ASN A 628 -2.21 -9.36 15.80
C ASN A 628 -3.08 -8.46 16.69
N ILE A 629 -2.69 -8.41 17.96
CA ILE A 629 -3.42 -7.72 19.04
C ILE A 629 -3.29 -6.20 18.88
N GLY A 630 -2.25 -5.72 18.18
CA GLY A 630 -2.05 -4.29 17.92
C GLY A 630 -3.26 -3.60 17.32
N GLN A 631 -4.07 -4.31 16.50
CA GLN A 631 -5.30 -3.74 15.92
C GLN A 631 -6.36 -3.40 16.99
N VAL A 632 -6.42 -4.14 18.09
CA VAL A 632 -7.36 -3.89 19.19
C VAL A 632 -6.90 -2.67 19.98
N LEU A 633 -5.60 -2.56 20.24
CA LEU A 633 -5.00 -1.38 20.86
C LEU A 633 -5.18 -0.12 20.00
N GLU A 634 -5.04 -0.23 18.67
CA GLU A 634 -5.35 0.84 17.72
C GLU A 634 -6.81 1.28 17.86
N VAL A 635 -7.75 0.33 17.91
CA VAL A 635 -9.18 0.62 18.06
C VAL A 635 -9.49 1.34 19.37
N HIS A 636 -8.92 0.89 20.49
CA HIS A 636 -9.12 1.52 21.80
C HIS A 636 -8.53 2.93 21.86
N LEU A 637 -7.26 3.09 21.49
CA LEU A 637 -6.61 4.40 21.50
C LEU A 637 -7.24 5.36 20.49
N GLY A 638 -7.65 4.86 19.33
CA GLY A 638 -8.36 5.64 18.31
C GLY A 638 -9.74 6.12 18.80
N TRP A 639 -10.43 5.33 19.62
CA TRP A 639 -11.67 5.76 20.28
C TRP A 639 -11.41 6.93 21.22
N ALA A 640 -10.44 6.79 22.12
CA ALA A 640 -10.08 7.85 23.06
C ALA A 640 -9.62 9.12 22.32
N ALA A 641 -8.75 8.98 21.31
CA ALA A 641 -8.26 10.06 20.46
C ALA A 641 -9.39 10.82 19.76
N LYS A 642 -10.36 10.12 19.17
CA LYS A 642 -11.54 10.74 18.53
C LYS A 642 -12.42 11.46 19.54
N ARG A 643 -12.65 10.90 20.73
CA ARG A 643 -13.52 11.52 21.75
C ARG A 643 -12.86 12.73 22.42
N LEU A 644 -11.54 12.72 22.57
CA LEU A 644 -10.75 13.78 23.22
C LEU A 644 -10.19 14.83 22.25
N GLY A 645 -10.29 14.62 20.94
CA GLY A 645 -9.88 15.61 19.93
C GLY A 645 -8.36 15.71 19.72
N PHE A 646 -7.64 14.59 19.82
CA PHE A 646 -6.19 14.57 19.57
C PHE A 646 -5.78 13.47 18.60
N ARG A 647 -4.57 13.61 18.05
CA ARG A 647 -3.92 12.58 17.25
C ARG A 647 -2.85 11.89 18.08
N ALA A 648 -2.92 10.57 18.20
CA ALA A 648 -1.96 9.79 18.95
C ALA A 648 -0.75 9.44 18.07
N ILE A 649 0.46 9.69 18.56
CA ILE A 649 1.70 9.27 17.92
C ILE A 649 2.34 8.19 18.79
N THR A 650 2.31 6.95 18.30
CA THR A 650 2.82 5.75 18.96
C THR A 650 3.94 5.12 18.10
N PRO A 651 5.20 5.54 18.30
CA PRO A 651 6.33 4.96 17.58
C PRO A 651 6.46 3.44 17.81
N VAL A 652 7.02 2.75 16.82
CA VAL A 652 7.27 1.31 16.88
C VAL A 652 8.27 0.97 18.01
N PHE A 653 7.93 -0.01 18.86
CA PHE A 653 8.68 -0.45 20.05
C PHE A 653 8.84 0.57 21.18
N ASP A 654 8.24 1.76 21.07
CA ASP A 654 8.26 2.83 22.08
C ASP A 654 6.93 3.60 22.05
N GLY A 655 5.84 2.82 22.03
CA GLY A 655 4.48 3.29 21.87
C GLY A 655 3.75 3.54 23.18
N ALA A 656 2.46 3.86 23.07
CA ALA A 656 1.56 3.99 24.22
C ALA A 656 1.40 2.65 24.96
N LYS A 657 1.41 2.68 26.28
CA LYS A 657 1.21 1.50 27.13
C LYS A 657 -0.26 1.21 27.38
N GLU A 658 -0.59 -0.01 27.77
CA GLU A 658 -1.96 -0.42 28.12
C GLU A 658 -2.57 0.50 29.21
N GLU A 659 -1.83 0.77 30.29
CA GLU A 659 -2.25 1.68 31.37
C GLU A 659 -2.54 3.11 30.88
N GLU A 660 -1.77 3.59 29.90
CA GLU A 660 -1.96 4.91 29.31
C GLU A 660 -3.22 4.94 28.44
N ILE A 661 -3.49 3.87 27.68
CA ILE A 661 -4.71 3.72 26.88
C ILE A 661 -5.94 3.64 27.79
N GLU A 662 -5.88 2.88 28.87
CA GLU A 662 -6.96 2.79 29.87
C GLU A 662 -7.26 4.15 30.49
N ALA A 663 -6.22 4.93 30.82
CA ALA A 663 -6.38 6.29 31.33
C ALA A 663 -7.00 7.24 30.30
N GLU A 664 -6.62 7.16 29.02
CA GLU A 664 -7.26 7.98 27.98
C GLU A 664 -8.72 7.56 27.71
N LEU A 665 -9.04 6.27 27.80
CA LEU A 665 -10.42 5.78 27.74
C LEU A 665 -11.26 6.30 28.92
N ALA A 666 -10.68 6.32 30.14
CA ALA A 666 -11.31 6.91 31.31
C ALA A 666 -11.60 8.41 31.12
N ARG A 667 -10.62 9.17 30.61
CA ARG A 667 -10.82 10.60 30.27
C ARG A 667 -11.89 10.80 29.21
N ALA A 668 -11.88 9.98 28.16
CA ALA A 668 -12.90 10.03 27.10
C ALA A 668 -14.31 9.79 27.66
N TRP A 669 -14.47 8.82 28.56
CA TRP A 669 -15.74 8.55 29.22
C TRP A 669 -16.19 9.72 30.11
N LEU A 670 -15.30 10.32 30.89
CA LEU A 670 -15.63 11.50 31.71
C LEU A 670 -16.13 12.66 30.84
N VAL A 671 -15.50 12.90 29.68
CA VAL A 671 -15.94 13.92 28.72
C VAL A 671 -17.30 13.56 28.11
N ASP A 672 -17.51 12.30 27.73
CA ASP A 672 -18.78 11.83 27.16
C ASP A 672 -19.94 11.93 28.17
N GLN A 673 -19.73 11.56 29.44
CA GLN A 673 -20.74 11.69 30.49
C GLN A 673 -21.07 13.15 30.80
N ALA A 674 -20.05 13.99 30.97
CA ALA A 674 -20.26 15.42 31.17
C ALA A 674 -21.08 16.02 30.02
N TRP A 675 -20.79 15.62 28.78
CA TRP A 675 -21.52 16.08 27.60
C TRP A 675 -22.99 15.63 27.59
N LYS A 676 -23.25 14.37 27.98
CA LYS A 676 -24.59 13.80 28.10
C LYS A 676 -25.41 14.51 29.18
N GLU A 677 -24.86 14.74 30.36
CA GLU A 677 -25.55 15.44 31.45
C GLU A 677 -25.77 16.92 31.14
N THR A 678 -24.80 17.56 30.47
CA THR A 678 -24.94 18.94 30.00
C THR A 678 -26.12 19.07 29.03
N ALA A 679 -26.33 18.08 28.15
CA ALA A 679 -27.49 18.05 27.25
C ALA A 679 -28.82 18.04 28.02
N GLN A 680 -28.94 17.17 29.02
CA GLN A 680 -30.14 17.06 29.84
C GLN A 680 -30.41 18.35 30.61
N THR A 681 -29.35 18.92 31.21
CA THR A 681 -29.42 20.17 31.97
C THR A 681 -29.77 21.36 31.08
N ALA A 682 -29.22 21.42 29.86
CA ALA A 682 -29.53 22.47 28.89
C ALA A 682 -31.01 22.45 28.50
N TRP A 683 -31.58 21.26 28.28
CA TRP A 683 -33.02 21.10 28.01
C TRP A 683 -33.88 21.49 29.22
N ASP A 684 -33.47 21.16 30.43
CA ASP A 684 -34.21 21.54 31.64
C ASP A 684 -34.10 23.04 31.94
N TRP A 685 -32.96 23.68 31.64
CA TRP A 685 -32.77 25.13 31.68
C TRP A 685 -33.67 25.84 30.67
N LEU A 686 -33.73 25.34 29.43
CA LEU A 686 -34.57 25.91 28.38
C LEU A 686 -36.06 25.85 28.77
N LYS A 687 -36.53 24.71 29.30
CA LYS A 687 -37.91 24.56 29.80
C LYS A 687 -38.24 25.53 30.93
N GLN A 688 -37.27 25.91 31.76
CA GLN A 688 -37.49 26.89 32.84
C GLN A 688 -37.61 28.33 32.30
N GLN A 689 -36.95 28.64 31.19
CA GLN A 689 -37.00 29.95 30.53
C GLN A 689 -38.33 30.20 29.82
N GLU A 690 -38.96 29.17 29.23
CA GLU A 690 -40.29 29.25 28.59
C GLU A 690 -41.44 29.65 29.54
N TYR A 691 -41.27 29.52 30.86
CA TYR A 691 -42.24 29.99 31.86
C TYR A 691 -42.10 31.48 32.22
N SER A 692 -41.11 32.17 31.65
CA SER A 692 -40.99 33.64 31.71
C SER A 692 -41.51 34.24 30.41
N ASP A 693 -42.27 35.34 30.47
CA ASP A 693 -42.98 35.99 29.34
C ASP A 693 -42.08 36.58 28.22
N ASN A 694 -40.92 35.97 27.92
CA ASN A 694 -40.00 36.39 26.85
C ASN A 694 -40.20 35.52 25.59
N GLU A 695 -40.70 36.13 24.53
CA GLU A 695 -40.92 35.57 23.18
C GLU A 695 -39.61 35.15 22.43
N CYS A 696 -38.50 34.94 23.13
CA CYS A 696 -37.16 34.81 22.51
C CYS A 696 -36.75 33.39 22.11
N TYR A 697 -37.43 32.34 22.57
CA TYR A 697 -37.08 30.94 22.28
C TYR A 697 -38.34 30.09 22.08
N ALA A 698 -38.93 30.11 20.88
CA ALA A 698 -40.04 29.22 20.54
C ALA A 698 -39.50 27.84 20.15
N PRO A 699 -40.14 26.71 20.55
CA PRO A 699 -39.75 25.35 20.14
C PRO A 699 -39.65 25.15 18.63
N GLU A 700 -40.37 25.96 17.86
CA GLU A 700 -40.40 25.93 16.39
C GLU A 700 -39.11 26.50 15.75
N MET A 701 -38.26 27.18 16.53
CA MET A 701 -37.03 27.83 16.09
C MET A 701 -35.76 27.03 16.43
N ILE A 702 -35.88 25.92 17.14
CA ILE A 702 -34.75 25.06 17.55
C ILE A 702 -34.58 23.94 16.53
N GLU A 703 -33.40 23.84 15.92
CA GLU A 703 -33.09 22.86 14.88
C GLU A 703 -32.69 21.49 15.47
N ASP A 704 -31.84 21.48 16.51
CA ASP A 704 -31.28 20.25 17.09
C ASP A 704 -30.86 20.37 18.57
N ASP A 705 -30.53 19.22 19.18
CA ASP A 705 -30.00 19.15 20.55
C ASP A 705 -28.70 19.93 20.75
N ASP A 706 -27.89 20.07 19.69
CA ASP A 706 -26.61 20.76 19.74
C ASP A 706 -26.79 22.27 19.82
N GLU A 707 -27.85 22.82 19.24
CA GLU A 707 -28.25 24.22 19.38
C GLU A 707 -28.63 24.56 20.82
N VAL A 708 -29.44 23.71 21.46
CA VAL A 708 -29.85 23.90 22.87
C VAL A 708 -28.64 23.81 23.80
N ARG A 709 -27.76 22.82 23.59
CA ARG A 709 -26.49 22.72 24.35
C ARG A 709 -25.65 23.96 24.18
N ARG A 710 -25.48 24.46 22.95
CA ARG A 710 -24.69 25.66 22.66
C ARG A 710 -25.20 26.83 23.46
N LEU A 711 -26.49 27.16 23.38
CA LEU A 711 -27.09 28.28 24.10
C LEU A 711 -26.85 28.20 25.62
N TYR A 712 -27.05 27.01 26.21
CA TYR A 712 -26.77 26.80 27.63
C TYR A 712 -25.28 26.97 27.98
N LEU A 713 -24.38 26.42 27.15
CA LEU A 713 -22.93 26.51 27.34
C LEU A 713 -22.41 27.94 27.19
N GLU A 714 -22.96 28.73 26.25
CA GLU A 714 -22.61 30.14 26.10
C GLU A 714 -22.91 30.93 27.37
N GLN A 715 -24.06 30.66 28.01
CA GLN A 715 -24.40 31.29 29.29
C GLN A 715 -23.52 30.75 30.43
N TRP A 716 -23.49 29.42 30.62
CA TRP A 716 -22.84 28.78 31.76
C TRP A 716 -21.31 28.95 31.76
N LEU A 717 -20.65 28.70 30.64
CA LEU A 717 -19.20 28.82 30.52
C LEU A 717 -18.76 30.26 30.21
N GLY A 718 -19.61 31.06 29.55
CA GLY A 718 -19.34 32.48 29.29
C GLY A 718 -19.21 33.29 30.58
N GLU A 719 -20.06 33.05 31.57
CA GLU A 719 -19.95 33.67 32.91
C GLU A 719 -18.65 33.29 33.63
N ARG A 720 -18.07 32.13 33.31
CA ARG A 720 -16.82 31.61 33.89
C ARG A 720 -15.55 32.02 33.12
N GLY A 721 -15.68 32.88 32.10
CA GLY A 721 -14.55 33.49 31.39
C GLY A 721 -13.94 32.65 30.26
N TYR A 722 -14.66 31.64 29.75
CA TYR A 722 -14.27 30.89 28.55
C TYR A 722 -14.57 31.67 27.27
N ASP A 723 -13.84 31.38 26.18
CA ASP A 723 -14.01 32.06 24.90
C ASP A 723 -15.20 31.50 24.12
N VAL A 724 -16.32 32.21 24.23
CA VAL A 724 -17.60 31.85 23.58
C VAL A 724 -17.47 31.77 22.06
N TYR A 725 -16.59 32.57 21.44
CA TYR A 725 -16.41 32.55 19.99
C TYR A 725 -15.73 31.27 19.49
N ARG A 726 -14.95 30.59 20.34
CA ARG A 726 -14.33 29.29 19.98
C ARG A 726 -15.33 28.15 20.04
N PHE A 727 -16.45 28.29 20.76
CA PHE A 727 -17.40 27.19 20.92
C PHE A 727 -18.04 26.76 19.60
N THR A 728 -18.25 27.70 18.67
CA THR A 728 -18.81 27.40 17.35
C THR A 728 -17.79 26.75 16.41
N SER A 729 -16.50 27.11 16.53
CA SER A 729 -15.45 26.65 15.62
C SER A 729 -14.78 25.35 16.06
N ASP A 730 -14.76 25.05 17.36
CA ASP A 730 -13.97 23.99 17.97
C ASP A 730 -14.83 23.22 18.99
N VAL A 731 -15.42 22.13 18.51
CA VAL A 731 -16.29 21.26 19.31
C VAL A 731 -15.49 20.58 20.42
N ASP A 732 -14.25 20.18 20.16
CA ASP A 732 -13.41 19.47 21.13
C ASP A 732 -13.02 20.38 22.30
N TYR A 733 -12.67 21.64 22.01
CA TYR A 733 -12.47 22.66 23.05
C TYR A 733 -13.70 22.83 23.94
N THR A 734 -14.88 22.88 23.33
CA THR A 734 -16.16 23.05 24.03
C THR A 734 -16.46 21.88 24.95
N ARG A 735 -16.29 20.65 24.46
CA ARG A 735 -16.51 19.42 25.21
C ARG A 735 -15.56 19.30 26.39
N LEU A 736 -14.28 19.63 26.19
CA LEU A 736 -13.28 19.61 27.26
C LEU A 736 -13.55 20.70 28.32
N ALA A 737 -13.97 21.90 27.91
CA ALA A 737 -14.33 22.97 28.83
C ALA A 737 -15.53 22.59 29.70
N ALA A 738 -16.58 22.02 29.10
CA ALA A 738 -17.75 21.52 29.82
C ALA A 738 -17.36 20.42 30.83
N ALA A 739 -16.53 19.46 30.42
CA ALA A 739 -16.05 18.40 31.29
C ALA A 739 -15.23 18.91 32.49
N LYS A 740 -14.37 19.92 32.28
CA LYS A 740 -13.59 20.53 33.37
C LYS A 740 -14.49 21.18 34.42
N GLU A 741 -15.50 21.95 34.02
CA GLU A 741 -16.42 22.58 34.98
C GLU A 741 -17.36 21.57 35.64
N TRP A 742 -17.83 20.57 34.90
CA TRP A 742 -18.64 19.48 35.43
C TRP A 742 -17.92 18.69 36.53
N LEU A 743 -16.62 18.39 36.36
CA LEU A 743 -15.81 17.75 37.40
C LEU A 743 -15.65 18.61 38.65
N ARG A 744 -15.54 19.94 38.51
CA ARG A 744 -15.47 20.87 39.65
C ARG A 744 -16.77 20.88 40.44
N ASP A 745 -17.90 20.86 39.73
CA ASP A 745 -19.22 20.82 40.35
C ASP A 745 -19.42 19.51 41.13
N HIS A 746 -18.75 18.41 40.73
CA HIS A 746 -18.69 17.13 41.44
C HIS A 746 -17.59 17.04 42.52
N GLY A 747 -16.84 18.12 42.78
CA GLY A 747 -15.83 18.19 43.83
C GLY A 747 -14.46 17.59 43.47
N TYR A 748 -14.19 17.31 42.19
CA TYR A 748 -12.88 16.87 41.70
C TYR A 748 -12.08 18.04 41.11
N ASP A 749 -10.76 17.97 41.19
CA ASP A 749 -9.88 18.94 40.54
C ASP A 749 -9.57 18.49 39.09
N PRO A 750 -10.02 19.22 38.06
CA PRO A 750 -9.71 18.85 36.68
C PRO A 750 -8.22 18.97 36.36
N GLY A 751 -7.47 19.77 37.12
CA GLY A 751 -6.04 20.00 36.92
C GLY A 751 -5.16 18.79 37.27
N THR A 752 -5.71 17.78 37.95
CA THR A 752 -5.01 16.50 38.23
C THR A 752 -5.42 15.37 37.29
N ILE A 753 -6.46 15.58 36.48
CA ILE A 753 -7.05 14.57 35.56
C ILE A 753 -6.65 14.90 34.12
N PHE A 754 -6.85 16.15 33.72
CA PHE A 754 -6.50 16.67 32.41
C PHE A 754 -5.22 17.49 32.49
N PHE A 755 -4.48 17.53 31.39
CA PHE A 755 -3.28 18.35 31.26
C PHE A 755 -3.32 19.13 29.95
N ASP A 756 -3.02 20.42 30.00
CA ASP A 756 -2.99 21.28 28.81
C ASP A 756 -1.70 21.08 27.99
N GLN A 757 -0.64 20.57 28.63
CA GLN A 757 0.62 20.18 27.99
C GLN A 757 1.07 18.82 28.52
N MET A 758 1.67 18.02 27.66
CA MET A 758 2.17 16.68 28.00
C MET A 758 3.14 16.77 29.20
N PRO A 759 2.80 16.16 30.36
CA PRO A 759 3.69 16.18 31.52
C PRO A 759 4.92 15.30 31.25
N ALA A 760 6.01 15.57 31.98
CA ALA A 760 7.19 14.71 31.93
C ALA A 760 6.81 13.25 32.25
N PRO A 761 7.44 12.23 31.62
CA PRO A 761 7.05 10.82 31.78
C PRO A 761 6.90 10.38 33.25
N ASN A 762 7.83 10.82 34.11
CA ASN A 762 7.83 10.47 35.54
C ASN A 762 6.64 11.05 36.33
N LYS A 763 6.00 12.10 35.81
CA LYS A 763 4.83 12.73 36.43
C LYS A 763 3.53 12.26 35.82
N ARG A 764 3.54 11.81 34.56
CA ARG A 764 2.35 11.37 33.82
C ARG A 764 1.58 10.25 34.53
N SER A 765 2.28 9.25 35.05
CA SER A 765 1.66 8.12 35.76
C SER A 765 0.71 8.54 36.89
N ALA A 766 1.00 9.64 37.60
CA ALA A 766 0.12 10.15 38.65
C ALA A 766 -1.21 10.71 38.10
N PHE A 767 -1.17 11.40 36.95
CA PHE A 767 -2.38 11.90 36.28
C PHE A 767 -3.21 10.76 35.70
N ASP A 768 -2.55 9.73 35.17
CA ASP A 768 -3.21 8.55 34.60
C ASP A 768 -3.95 7.76 35.69
N GLN A 769 -3.30 7.53 36.83
CA GLN A 769 -3.92 6.87 37.99
C GLN A 769 -5.09 7.67 38.57
N GLU A 770 -4.96 9.00 38.66
CA GLU A 770 -6.05 9.83 39.16
C GLU A 770 -7.26 9.84 38.21
N ALA A 771 -7.02 9.94 36.90
CA ALA A 771 -8.09 9.88 35.90
C ALA A 771 -8.87 8.56 35.97
N MET A 772 -8.16 7.43 36.07
CA MET A 772 -8.80 6.12 36.23
C MET A 772 -9.57 6.01 37.54
N ARG A 773 -9.00 6.49 38.66
CA ARG A 773 -9.67 6.47 39.97
C ARG A 773 -10.99 7.25 39.95
N VAL A 774 -10.96 8.48 39.45
CA VAL A 774 -12.15 9.35 39.39
C VAL A 774 -13.21 8.74 38.48
N CYS A 775 -12.80 8.27 37.30
CA CYS A 775 -13.70 7.59 36.36
C CYS A 775 -14.39 6.36 36.99
N LEU A 776 -13.64 5.45 37.61
CA LEU A 776 -14.19 4.25 38.22
C LEU A 776 -15.11 4.57 39.40
N ARG A 777 -14.77 5.59 40.20
CA ARG A 777 -15.61 6.00 41.33
C ARG A 777 -16.93 6.62 40.85
N MET A 778 -16.91 7.47 39.83
CA MET A 778 -18.13 8.04 39.26
C MET A 778 -18.99 6.96 38.60
N TRP A 779 -18.38 6.04 37.87
CA TRP A 779 -19.11 4.91 37.28
C TRP A 779 -19.76 4.02 38.34
N LEU A 780 -19.11 3.78 39.48
CA LEU A 780 -19.71 3.06 40.61
C LEU A 780 -20.82 3.86 41.29
N HIS A 781 -20.68 5.19 41.38
CA HIS A 781 -21.72 6.09 41.90
C HIS A 781 -23.01 6.00 41.07
N ASP A 782 -22.88 6.00 39.74
CA ASP A 782 -24.02 5.85 38.81
C ASP A 782 -24.78 4.52 39.01
N HIS A 783 -24.14 3.54 39.64
CA HIS A 783 -24.72 2.23 39.96
C HIS A 783 -25.05 2.04 41.45
N ASP A 784 -25.21 3.13 42.21
CA ASP A 784 -25.55 3.14 43.64
C ASP A 784 -24.48 2.50 44.56
N HIS A 785 -23.19 2.58 44.18
CA HIS A 785 -22.06 2.01 44.93
C HIS A 785 -21.01 3.05 45.37
N ASP A 786 -21.34 3.86 46.39
CA ASP A 786 -20.52 5.04 46.79
C ASP A 786 -19.38 4.75 47.78
N ASN A 787 -19.49 3.69 48.58
CA ASN A 787 -18.61 3.43 49.73
C ASN A 787 -17.56 2.35 49.44
N VAL A 788 -16.72 2.58 48.43
CA VAL A 788 -15.66 1.66 48.00
C VAL A 788 -14.29 2.22 48.33
N ALA A 789 -13.43 1.43 48.97
CA ALA A 789 -12.05 1.80 49.24
C ALA A 789 -11.24 1.83 47.94
N ASP A 790 -10.29 2.77 47.83
CA ASP A 790 -9.53 3.04 46.60
C ASP A 790 -8.78 1.82 46.06
N GLU A 791 -8.29 0.95 46.95
CA GLU A 791 -7.57 -0.29 46.59
C GLU A 791 -8.48 -1.38 46.00
N ASP A 792 -9.80 -1.28 46.21
CA ASP A 792 -10.79 -2.27 45.77
C ASP A 792 -11.67 -1.76 44.63
N LEU A 793 -11.50 -0.52 44.15
CA LEU A 793 -12.32 0.10 43.11
C LEU A 793 -12.39 -0.76 41.84
N GLU A 794 -11.24 -1.15 41.28
CA GLU A 794 -11.18 -1.95 40.05
C GLU A 794 -11.86 -3.32 40.22
N LYS A 795 -11.60 -4.00 41.34
CA LYS A 795 -12.18 -5.32 41.60
C LYS A 795 -13.70 -5.25 41.74
N GLN A 796 -14.20 -4.24 42.43
CA GLN A 796 -15.65 -4.05 42.59
C GLN A 796 -16.30 -3.64 41.27
N ALA A 797 -15.66 -2.76 40.49
CA ALA A 797 -16.15 -2.37 39.17
C ALA A 797 -16.21 -3.58 38.22
N GLN A 798 -15.19 -4.43 38.20
CA GLN A 798 -15.19 -5.68 37.42
C GLN A 798 -16.27 -6.66 37.89
N ALA A 799 -16.46 -6.82 39.20
CA ALA A 799 -17.51 -7.68 39.75
C ALA A 799 -18.92 -7.18 39.40
N LEU A 800 -19.11 -5.87 39.38
CA LEU A 800 -20.36 -5.23 39.01
C LEU A 800 -20.64 -5.39 37.51
N MET A 801 -19.65 -5.13 36.65
CA MET A 801 -19.74 -5.36 35.20
C MET A 801 -20.17 -6.79 34.87
N LEU A 802 -19.62 -7.79 35.55
CA LEU A 802 -20.01 -9.20 35.33
C LEU A 802 -21.46 -9.50 35.74
N LYS A 803 -22.05 -8.67 36.61
CA LYS A 803 -23.42 -8.83 37.10
C LYS A 803 -24.43 -8.01 36.28
N THR A 804 -24.07 -6.80 35.86
CA THR A 804 -24.95 -5.88 35.10
C THR A 804 -24.80 -6.01 33.59
N SER A 805 -23.70 -6.64 33.12
CA SER A 805 -23.27 -6.65 31.70
C SER A 805 -22.95 -5.26 31.13
N GLU A 806 -22.88 -4.23 31.96
CA GLU A 806 -22.47 -2.88 31.54
C GLU A 806 -20.94 -2.77 31.58
N PRO A 807 -20.29 -2.36 30.48
CA PRO A 807 -18.83 -2.35 30.40
C PRO A 807 -18.23 -1.27 31.29
N ILE A 808 -17.13 -1.61 31.99
CA ILE A 808 -16.32 -0.60 32.64
C ILE A 808 -15.68 0.33 31.59
N PRO A 809 -15.58 1.65 31.84
CA PRO A 809 -15.08 2.61 30.86
C PRO A 809 -13.66 2.35 30.36
N THR A 810 -12.79 1.78 31.19
CA THR A 810 -11.38 1.52 30.89
C THR A 810 -11.17 0.33 29.95
N LEU A 811 -12.17 -0.54 29.74
CA LEU A 811 -12.01 -1.79 28.99
C LEU A 811 -12.03 -1.62 27.46
N GLY A 812 -12.49 -0.47 26.95
CA GLY A 812 -12.64 -0.23 25.51
C GLY A 812 -13.82 -0.95 24.85
N LYS A 813 -14.82 -1.35 25.66
CA LYS A 813 -16.07 -1.95 25.17
C LYS A 813 -17.25 -1.02 25.38
N GLN A 814 -18.23 -1.11 24.50
CA GLN A 814 -19.44 -0.29 24.49
C GLN A 814 -20.68 -1.19 24.40
N THR A 815 -21.78 -0.72 24.96
CA THR A 815 -23.11 -1.30 24.74
C THR A 815 -23.55 -0.94 23.33
N LEU A 816 -23.86 -1.95 22.52
CA LEU A 816 -24.25 -1.78 21.13
C LEU A 816 -25.68 -2.31 20.95
N ARG A 817 -26.48 -1.65 20.12
CA ARG A 817 -27.83 -2.07 19.77
C ARG A 817 -27.87 -2.59 18.35
N ASP A 818 -28.67 -3.63 18.14
CA ASP A 818 -28.95 -4.15 16.81
C ASP A 818 -29.86 -3.17 16.04
N GLY A 819 -29.43 -2.73 14.85
CA GLY A 819 -30.18 -1.80 14.00
C GLY A 819 -31.57 -2.32 13.63
N LYS A 820 -31.71 -3.64 13.44
CA LYS A 820 -32.97 -4.26 12.99
C LYS A 820 -34.03 -4.35 14.09
N THR A 821 -33.61 -4.58 15.32
CA THR A 821 -34.52 -4.86 16.45
C THR A 821 -34.55 -3.74 17.49
N GLY A 822 -33.53 -2.89 17.53
CA GLY A 822 -33.32 -1.86 18.57
C GLY A 822 -32.90 -2.43 19.93
N GLN A 823 -32.80 -3.74 20.06
CA GLN A 823 -32.40 -4.41 21.30
C GLN A 823 -30.88 -4.35 21.48
N PRO A 824 -30.38 -4.18 22.73
CA PRO A 824 -28.96 -4.29 23.00
C PRO A 824 -28.46 -5.72 22.79
N TYR A 825 -27.20 -5.87 22.35
CA TYR A 825 -26.54 -7.19 22.34
C TYR A 825 -26.34 -7.71 23.78
N ASP A 826 -26.34 -9.04 23.93
CA ASP A 826 -26.22 -9.70 25.24
C ASP A 826 -24.92 -9.36 26.01
N GLN A 827 -23.85 -9.05 25.28
CA GLN A 827 -22.54 -8.73 25.83
C GLN A 827 -21.98 -7.44 25.22
N PRO A 828 -21.21 -6.66 25.99
CA PRO A 828 -20.59 -5.45 25.48
C PRO A 828 -19.53 -5.78 24.43
N VAL A 829 -19.43 -4.91 23.44
CA VAL A 829 -18.68 -5.12 22.20
C VAL A 829 -17.48 -4.19 22.17
N THR A 830 -16.33 -4.66 21.71
CA THR A 830 -15.20 -3.77 21.41
C THR A 830 -15.56 -2.89 20.22
N VAL A 831 -15.70 -1.59 20.48
CA VAL A 831 -15.98 -0.56 19.47
C VAL A 831 -14.93 0.53 19.61
N GLY A 832 -14.42 1.00 18.49
CA GLY A 832 -13.46 2.10 18.48
C GLY A 832 -13.14 2.57 17.08
N VAL A 833 -12.02 3.27 16.93
CA VAL A 833 -11.64 3.86 15.63
C VAL A 833 -10.31 3.30 15.18
N MET A 834 -10.25 2.81 13.94
CA MET A 834 -8.99 2.38 13.34
C MET A 834 -8.89 2.84 11.89
N THR A 835 -7.65 2.88 11.38
CA THR A 835 -7.43 3.23 9.97
C THR A 835 -7.56 2.00 9.09
N ILE A 836 -8.48 2.04 8.12
CA ILE A 836 -8.67 0.99 7.12
C ILE A 836 -8.28 1.50 5.72
N LEU A 837 -7.64 0.62 4.95
CA LEU A 837 -7.13 0.86 3.61
C LEU A 837 -8.01 0.17 2.56
N LYS A 838 -8.22 0.82 1.41
CA LYS A 838 -8.77 0.18 0.20
C LYS A 838 -7.62 -0.30 -0.68
N LEU A 839 -7.58 -1.59 -1.01
CA LEU A 839 -6.49 -2.17 -1.82
C LEU A 839 -6.84 -2.12 -3.32
N HIS A 840 -5.82 -2.14 -4.19
CA HIS A 840 -5.99 -2.16 -5.66
C HIS A 840 -6.60 -3.47 -6.21
N HIS A 841 -6.97 -4.39 -5.33
CA HIS A 841 -7.62 -5.64 -5.69
C HIS A 841 -9.14 -5.44 -5.79
N LEU A 842 -9.57 -4.80 -6.88
CA LEU A 842 -10.96 -4.44 -7.11
C LEU A 842 -11.71 -5.55 -7.86
N VAL A 843 -13.00 -5.71 -7.58
CA VAL A 843 -13.82 -6.77 -8.19
C VAL A 843 -13.99 -6.55 -9.70
N GLU A 844 -14.17 -5.31 -10.13
CA GLU A 844 -14.35 -4.92 -11.54
C GLU A 844 -13.15 -5.36 -12.40
N ASP A 845 -11.94 -5.40 -11.82
CA ASP A 845 -10.74 -5.82 -12.54
C ASP A 845 -10.65 -7.35 -12.67
N LYS A 846 -11.25 -8.10 -11.74
CA LYS A 846 -11.10 -9.56 -11.63
C LYS A 846 -12.22 -10.36 -12.27
N VAL A 847 -13.45 -9.83 -12.30
CA VAL A 847 -14.57 -10.53 -12.92
C VAL A 847 -14.31 -10.63 -14.42
N HIS A 848 -14.28 -11.87 -14.90
CA HIS A 848 -14.10 -12.20 -16.31
C HIS A 848 -14.98 -13.38 -16.66
N ALA A 849 -15.76 -13.24 -17.72
CA ALA A 849 -16.61 -14.29 -18.24
C ALA A 849 -16.38 -14.41 -19.75
N ARG A 850 -16.36 -15.64 -20.24
CA ARG A 850 -16.19 -15.96 -21.66
C ARG A 850 -17.23 -16.99 -22.06
N SER A 851 -17.96 -16.69 -23.13
CA SER A 851 -18.73 -17.67 -23.88
C SER A 851 -17.86 -18.27 -25.00
N THR A 852 -17.56 -17.48 -26.02
CA THR A 852 -16.64 -17.78 -27.11
C THR A 852 -15.57 -16.68 -27.22
N GLY A 853 -14.49 -16.93 -27.94
CA GLY A 853 -13.38 -15.98 -28.00
C GLY A 853 -12.27 -16.46 -28.92
N PRO A 854 -11.11 -15.77 -28.93
CA PRO A 854 -9.99 -16.14 -29.77
C PRO A 854 -9.33 -17.44 -29.30
N TYR A 855 -8.65 -18.08 -30.24
CA TYR A 855 -7.98 -19.37 -30.08
C TYR A 855 -6.52 -19.27 -30.54
N SER A 856 -5.67 -20.11 -29.95
CA SER A 856 -4.29 -20.30 -30.35
C SER A 856 -4.20 -20.85 -31.77
N LEU A 857 -3.29 -20.30 -32.58
CA LEU A 857 -3.10 -20.76 -33.96
C LEU A 857 -2.63 -22.22 -34.04
N VAL A 858 -1.79 -22.65 -33.11
CA VAL A 858 -1.15 -23.97 -33.13
C VAL A 858 -2.03 -25.00 -32.43
N THR A 859 -2.37 -24.75 -31.17
CA THR A 859 -3.08 -25.72 -30.33
C THR A 859 -4.60 -25.68 -30.49
N GLN A 860 -5.15 -24.64 -31.15
CA GLN A 860 -6.59 -24.39 -31.28
C GLN A 860 -7.34 -24.22 -29.94
N GLN A 861 -6.61 -24.15 -28.82
CA GLN A 861 -7.16 -23.92 -27.49
C GLN A 861 -7.51 -22.44 -27.28
N PRO A 862 -8.51 -22.14 -26.42
CA PRO A 862 -8.76 -20.80 -25.92
C PRO A 862 -7.48 -20.07 -25.51
N LEU A 863 -7.29 -18.82 -25.97
CA LEU A 863 -6.19 -17.99 -25.46
C LEU A 863 -6.33 -17.77 -23.94
N GLY A 864 -5.25 -17.42 -23.26
CA GLY A 864 -5.26 -17.13 -21.82
C GLY A 864 -5.33 -15.63 -21.51
N GLY A 865 -6.01 -15.27 -20.43
CA GLY A 865 -5.99 -13.91 -19.87
C GLY A 865 -7.12 -12.98 -20.33
N LYS A 866 -7.58 -12.11 -19.41
CA LYS A 866 -8.72 -11.19 -19.59
C LYS A 866 -8.56 -10.27 -20.81
N ALA A 867 -7.37 -9.69 -20.98
CA ALA A 867 -7.08 -8.75 -22.07
C ALA A 867 -7.25 -9.35 -23.48
N GLN A 868 -7.18 -10.68 -23.61
CA GLN A 868 -7.36 -11.40 -24.87
C GLN A 868 -8.72 -12.09 -24.96
N PHE A 869 -9.67 -11.78 -24.06
CA PHE A 869 -10.91 -12.57 -23.90
C PHE A 869 -10.62 -14.07 -23.74
N GLY A 870 -9.61 -14.37 -22.94
CA GLY A 870 -9.11 -15.72 -22.74
C GLY A 870 -10.05 -16.62 -21.94
N GLY A 871 -9.88 -17.94 -22.05
CA GLY A 871 -10.57 -18.94 -21.25
C GLY A 871 -9.86 -19.20 -19.92
N GLN A 872 -10.56 -19.82 -18.98
CA GLN A 872 -9.97 -20.29 -17.73
C GLN A 872 -9.18 -21.59 -17.98
N ARG A 873 -8.02 -21.72 -17.34
CA ARG A 873 -7.23 -22.95 -17.42
C ARG A 873 -7.91 -24.04 -16.59
N PHE A 874 -8.26 -25.14 -17.24
CA PHE A 874 -8.63 -26.39 -16.58
C PHE A 874 -7.37 -27.26 -16.47
N GLY A 875 -6.82 -27.37 -15.26
CA GLY A 875 -5.54 -28.03 -15.00
C GLY A 875 -5.70 -29.51 -14.68
N GLU A 876 -4.56 -30.17 -14.48
CA GLU A 876 -4.49 -31.60 -14.14
C GLU A 876 -5.21 -31.91 -12.82
N MET A 877 -5.11 -31.03 -11.82
CA MET A 877 -5.80 -31.20 -10.53
C MET A 877 -7.33 -31.12 -10.69
N GLU A 878 -7.83 -30.23 -11.54
CA GLU A 878 -9.26 -30.14 -11.83
C GLU A 878 -9.76 -31.34 -12.66
N VAL A 879 -8.94 -31.89 -13.55
CA VAL A 879 -9.22 -33.16 -14.25
C VAL A 879 -9.39 -34.30 -13.25
N TRP A 880 -8.44 -34.49 -12.34
CA TRP A 880 -8.53 -35.54 -11.30
C TRP A 880 -9.77 -35.39 -10.43
N ALA A 881 -10.20 -34.15 -10.15
CA ALA A 881 -11.44 -33.91 -9.42
C ALA A 881 -12.66 -34.48 -10.18
N LEU A 882 -12.79 -34.21 -11.47
CA LEU A 882 -13.90 -34.75 -12.27
C LEU A 882 -13.82 -36.27 -12.46
N GLU A 883 -12.61 -36.82 -12.60
CA GLU A 883 -12.38 -38.27 -12.63
C GLU A 883 -12.85 -38.93 -11.33
N ALA A 884 -12.53 -38.34 -10.17
CA ALA A 884 -12.96 -38.84 -8.86
C ALA A 884 -14.49 -38.80 -8.69
N TYR A 885 -15.17 -37.82 -9.26
CA TYR A 885 -16.64 -37.77 -9.31
C TYR A 885 -17.27 -38.77 -10.30
N GLY A 886 -16.47 -39.38 -11.18
CA GLY A 886 -16.99 -40.19 -12.29
C GLY A 886 -17.73 -39.35 -13.34
N ALA A 887 -17.45 -38.04 -13.42
CA ALA A 887 -18.11 -37.10 -14.31
C ALA A 887 -17.55 -37.18 -15.75
N ALA A 888 -17.67 -38.35 -16.38
CA ALA A 888 -17.03 -38.66 -17.67
C ALA A 888 -17.45 -37.71 -18.80
N TYR A 889 -18.75 -37.45 -18.96
CA TYR A 889 -19.25 -36.54 -20.01
C TYR A 889 -18.82 -35.09 -19.78
N THR A 890 -18.85 -34.60 -18.54
CA THR A 890 -18.39 -33.25 -18.20
C THR A 890 -16.89 -33.09 -18.48
N LEU A 891 -16.10 -34.10 -18.12
CA LEU A 891 -14.67 -34.11 -18.40
C LEU A 891 -14.40 -34.14 -19.91
N GLN A 892 -15.10 -35.01 -20.65
CA GLN A 892 -14.99 -35.09 -22.10
C GLN A 892 -15.31 -33.74 -22.75
N GLU A 893 -16.38 -33.07 -22.31
CA GLU A 893 -16.77 -31.75 -22.81
C GLU A 893 -15.67 -30.69 -22.59
N MET A 894 -15.09 -30.66 -21.39
CA MET A 894 -14.00 -29.73 -21.03
C MET A 894 -12.74 -29.96 -21.86
N LEU A 895 -12.42 -31.22 -22.18
CA LEU A 895 -11.25 -31.59 -22.97
C LEU A 895 -11.45 -31.47 -24.49
N THR A 896 -12.68 -31.33 -24.97
CA THR A 896 -13.02 -31.34 -26.41
C THR A 896 -13.74 -30.05 -26.85
N VAL A 897 -15.07 -30.04 -26.86
CA VAL A 897 -15.92 -28.99 -27.45
C VAL A 897 -15.78 -27.62 -26.77
N LYS A 898 -15.40 -27.58 -25.49
CA LYS A 898 -15.09 -26.33 -24.78
C LYS A 898 -13.66 -25.83 -24.98
N SER A 899 -12.80 -26.63 -25.61
CA SER A 899 -11.38 -26.37 -25.80
C SER A 899 -11.01 -26.35 -27.29
N ASP A 900 -10.50 -27.46 -27.83
CA ASP A 900 -9.76 -27.55 -29.09
C ASP A 900 -10.36 -28.54 -30.09
N ASP A 901 -11.57 -29.06 -29.84
CA ASP A 901 -12.36 -29.71 -30.88
C ASP A 901 -12.99 -28.64 -31.80
N VAL A 902 -12.32 -28.38 -32.92
CA VAL A 902 -12.68 -27.29 -33.84
C VAL A 902 -14.05 -27.51 -34.49
N GLN A 903 -14.38 -28.75 -34.86
CA GLN A 903 -15.66 -29.05 -35.48
C GLN A 903 -16.76 -29.15 -34.42
N GLY A 904 -16.50 -29.90 -33.34
CA GLY A 904 -17.48 -30.12 -32.29
C GLY A 904 -17.86 -28.84 -31.55
N ARG A 905 -16.96 -27.85 -31.39
CA ARG A 905 -17.33 -26.56 -30.79
C ARG A 905 -18.30 -25.74 -31.66
N VAL A 906 -18.16 -25.79 -32.98
CA VAL A 906 -19.05 -25.07 -33.92
C VAL A 906 -20.42 -25.73 -33.92
N ASN A 907 -20.46 -27.05 -34.05
CA ASN A 907 -21.70 -27.83 -33.99
C ASN A 907 -22.41 -27.63 -32.65
N THR A 908 -21.67 -27.68 -31.54
CA THR A 908 -22.20 -27.42 -30.19
C THR A 908 -22.80 -26.01 -30.10
N TYR A 909 -22.11 -24.99 -30.60
CA TYR A 909 -22.62 -23.60 -30.58
C TYR A 909 -23.91 -23.46 -31.40
N GLU A 910 -23.96 -24.06 -32.59
CA GLU A 910 -25.18 -24.09 -33.40
C GLU A 910 -26.32 -24.84 -32.72
N ALA A 911 -26.04 -26.00 -32.12
CA ALA A 911 -27.04 -26.80 -31.41
C ALA A 911 -27.64 -26.01 -30.24
N ILE A 912 -26.81 -25.31 -29.45
CA ILE A 912 -27.28 -24.43 -28.37
C ILE A 912 -28.20 -23.33 -28.90
N ILE A 913 -27.86 -22.68 -30.02
CA ILE A 913 -28.69 -21.62 -30.62
C ILE A 913 -30.02 -22.18 -31.14
N LYS A 914 -29.99 -23.35 -31.78
CA LYS A 914 -31.17 -24.01 -32.35
C LYS A 914 -32.03 -24.70 -31.27
N GLY A 915 -31.51 -24.89 -30.07
CA GLY A 915 -32.14 -25.70 -29.01
C GLY A 915 -32.13 -27.19 -29.31
N GLU A 916 -31.16 -27.65 -30.12
CA GLU A 916 -30.97 -29.05 -30.51
C GLU A 916 -30.04 -29.77 -29.52
N GLN A 917 -30.04 -31.10 -29.56
CA GLN A 917 -29.15 -31.90 -28.74
C GLN A 917 -27.71 -31.81 -29.25
N ILE A 918 -26.75 -31.65 -28.33
CA ILE A 918 -25.31 -31.57 -28.64
C ILE A 918 -24.84 -32.93 -29.18
N GLU A 919 -24.12 -32.90 -30.30
CA GLU A 919 -23.52 -34.07 -30.94
C GLU A 919 -22.30 -34.60 -30.17
N GLU A 920 -21.92 -35.85 -30.42
CA GLU A 920 -20.73 -36.43 -29.80
C GLU A 920 -19.44 -35.71 -30.22
N PRO A 921 -18.52 -35.42 -29.28
CA PRO A 921 -17.28 -34.72 -29.59
C PRO A 921 -16.36 -35.51 -30.54
N SER A 922 -15.60 -34.77 -31.34
CA SER A 922 -14.56 -35.31 -32.21
C SER A 922 -13.18 -35.32 -31.55
N ILE A 923 -12.16 -35.74 -32.29
CA ILE A 923 -10.78 -35.83 -31.78
C ILE A 923 -10.20 -34.42 -31.54
N PRO A 924 -9.68 -34.12 -30.34
CA PRO A 924 -9.01 -32.86 -30.04
C PRO A 924 -7.90 -32.49 -31.03
N ALA A 925 -7.81 -31.21 -31.40
CA ALA A 925 -6.73 -30.73 -32.26
C ALA A 925 -5.34 -30.93 -31.62
N SER A 926 -5.21 -30.76 -30.30
CA SER A 926 -3.93 -31.00 -29.59
C SER A 926 -3.42 -32.44 -29.74
N PHE A 927 -4.31 -33.44 -29.78
CA PHE A 927 -3.91 -34.82 -30.03
C PHE A 927 -3.38 -35.01 -31.45
N ARG A 928 -4.01 -34.37 -32.45
CA ARG A 928 -3.51 -34.37 -33.83
C ARG A 928 -2.14 -33.69 -33.92
N VAL A 929 -1.94 -32.58 -33.21
CA VAL A 929 -0.64 -31.89 -33.14
C VAL A 929 0.42 -32.82 -32.52
N LEU A 930 0.12 -33.48 -31.40
CA LEU A 930 1.01 -34.45 -30.76
C LEU A 930 1.42 -35.59 -31.72
N VAL A 931 0.45 -36.18 -32.43
CA VAL A 931 0.73 -37.22 -33.43
C VAL A 931 1.67 -36.70 -34.51
N LYS A 932 1.48 -35.47 -34.99
CA LYS A 932 2.37 -34.86 -35.99
C LYS A 932 3.75 -34.55 -35.45
N GLU A 933 3.87 -34.12 -34.20
CA GLU A 933 5.16 -33.91 -33.54
C GLU A 933 5.92 -35.24 -33.38
N LEU A 934 5.25 -36.32 -32.97
CA LEU A 934 5.85 -37.66 -32.89
C LEU A 934 6.26 -38.18 -34.28
N GLN A 935 5.43 -37.99 -35.30
CA GLN A 935 5.78 -38.32 -36.69
C GLN A 935 6.99 -37.53 -37.20
N SER A 936 7.12 -36.26 -36.80
CA SER A 936 8.29 -35.42 -37.16
C SER A 936 9.60 -35.92 -36.54
N LEU A 937 9.51 -36.65 -35.42
CA LEU A 937 10.64 -37.33 -34.78
C LEU A 937 10.95 -38.72 -35.40
N GLY A 938 10.19 -39.14 -36.42
CA GLY A 938 10.35 -40.45 -37.07
C GLY A 938 9.58 -41.59 -36.41
N LEU A 939 8.66 -41.28 -35.47
CA LEU A 939 7.80 -42.28 -34.85
C LEU A 939 6.49 -42.43 -35.62
N ALA A 940 6.17 -43.64 -36.09
CA ALA A 940 4.88 -43.93 -36.71
C ALA A 940 3.82 -44.18 -35.63
N VAL A 941 2.85 -43.26 -35.52
CA VAL A 941 1.70 -43.39 -34.62
C VAL A 941 0.45 -43.62 -35.47
N GLU A 942 -0.22 -44.75 -35.25
CA GLU A 942 -1.42 -45.19 -35.97
C GLU A 942 -2.45 -45.68 -34.94
N ALA A 943 -3.75 -45.45 -35.18
CA ALA A 943 -4.81 -46.01 -34.35
C ALA A 943 -5.29 -47.32 -34.96
N VAL A 944 -5.44 -48.37 -34.15
CA VAL A 944 -5.88 -49.69 -34.61
C VAL A 944 -7.26 -49.96 -34.01
N SER A 945 -8.25 -50.21 -34.86
CA SER A 945 -9.58 -50.63 -34.42
C SER A 945 -9.58 -52.11 -33.97
N ASP A 946 -10.61 -52.52 -33.24
CA ASP A 946 -10.77 -53.92 -32.79
C ASP A 946 -10.82 -54.93 -33.96
N ASN A 947 -11.14 -54.47 -35.17
CA ASN A 947 -11.19 -55.27 -36.39
C ASN A 947 -9.81 -55.37 -37.11
N GLY A 948 -8.76 -54.76 -36.54
CA GLY A 948 -7.42 -54.73 -37.13
C GLY A 948 -7.22 -53.68 -38.22
N GLU A 949 -8.20 -52.82 -38.47
CA GLU A 949 -8.05 -51.71 -39.42
C GLU A 949 -7.22 -50.59 -38.82
N VAL A 950 -6.24 -50.11 -39.59
CA VAL A 950 -5.28 -49.08 -39.19
C VAL A 950 -5.76 -47.72 -39.71
N VAL A 951 -6.15 -46.84 -38.79
CA VAL A 951 -6.51 -45.45 -39.06
C VAL A 951 -5.25 -44.59 -38.97
N ARG A 952 -4.88 -43.99 -40.11
CA ARG A 952 -3.75 -43.06 -40.21
C ARG A 952 -4.24 -41.63 -40.08
N PHE A 953 -3.76 -40.92 -39.07
CA PHE A 953 -4.02 -39.49 -38.88
C PHE A 953 -3.26 -38.66 -39.95
N GLY A 954 -3.88 -38.43 -41.11
CA GLY A 954 -3.31 -37.76 -42.29
C GLY A 954 -4.12 -36.54 -42.75
N LYS A 955 -3.57 -35.76 -43.71
CA LYS A 955 -4.27 -34.60 -44.33
C LYS A 955 -5.50 -34.99 -45.16
N ASP A 956 -5.69 -36.28 -45.43
CA ASP A 956 -6.74 -36.77 -46.33
C ASP A 956 -8.13 -36.92 -45.67
N GLU A 957 -8.25 -36.71 -44.35
CA GLU A 957 -9.57 -36.68 -43.66
C GLU A 957 -10.40 -35.43 -43.99
N GLU A 958 -9.82 -34.35 -44.52
CA GLU A 958 -10.55 -33.09 -44.80
C GLU A 958 -11.39 -33.11 -46.09
N LYS A 959 -11.35 -34.18 -46.89
CA LYS A 959 -12.21 -34.33 -48.08
C LYS A 959 -13.40 -35.26 -47.81
N ALA A 960 -14.24 -34.91 -46.83
CA ALA A 960 -15.62 -35.34 -46.88
C ALA A 960 -16.23 -34.70 -48.15
N HIS A 961 -16.47 -35.52 -49.18
CA HIS A 961 -17.22 -35.06 -50.34
C HIS A 961 -18.60 -34.62 -49.83
N PRO A 962 -19.11 -33.43 -50.22
CA PRO A 962 -20.47 -33.06 -49.87
C PRO A 962 -21.40 -34.18 -50.37
N PRO A 963 -22.42 -34.59 -49.59
CA PRO A 963 -23.38 -35.55 -50.08
C PRO A 963 -23.95 -35.00 -51.39
N LYS A 964 -23.77 -35.75 -52.49
CA LYS A 964 -24.42 -35.42 -53.75
C LYS A 964 -25.92 -35.47 -53.50
N TYR A 965 -26.56 -34.31 -53.41
CA TYR A 965 -28.01 -34.23 -53.45
C TYR A 965 -28.45 -34.57 -54.88
N ASP A 966 -29.39 -35.51 -54.99
CA ASP A 966 -30.03 -35.89 -56.25
C ASP A 966 -30.78 -34.71 -56.86
N THR A 967 -30.11 -33.93 -57.71
CA THR A 967 -30.78 -32.97 -58.59
C THR A 967 -31.34 -33.73 -59.79
N GLY A 968 -32.58 -34.22 -59.63
CA GLY A 968 -33.27 -35.21 -60.47
C GLY A 968 -33.60 -34.84 -61.92
N LEU A 969 -32.71 -34.18 -62.65
CA LEU A 969 -32.85 -33.91 -64.09
C LEU A 969 -31.57 -34.15 -64.91
N LEU A 970 -30.38 -34.11 -64.30
CA LEU A 970 -29.10 -34.33 -65.01
C LEU A 970 -28.69 -35.82 -65.09
N ASP A 971 -29.17 -36.66 -64.16
CA ASP A 971 -28.81 -38.08 -64.08
C ASP A 971 -29.63 -39.01 -65.01
N LEU A 972 -30.63 -38.48 -65.72
CA LEU A 972 -31.37 -39.25 -66.72
C LEU A 972 -30.54 -39.52 -67.99
N GLY A 973 -29.45 -38.79 -68.21
CA GLY A 973 -28.57 -38.96 -69.37
C GLY A 973 -27.58 -40.12 -69.27
N GLU A 974 -27.21 -40.56 -68.06
CA GLU A 974 -26.21 -41.63 -67.88
C GLU A 974 -26.82 -43.03 -67.96
N LYS A 975 -28.12 -43.21 -67.66
CA LYS A 975 -28.81 -44.50 -67.77
C LYS A 975 -29.11 -44.97 -69.20
N PHE A 976 -28.84 -44.16 -70.22
CA PHE A 976 -29.01 -44.52 -71.64
C PHE A 976 -27.70 -44.92 -72.35
N ARG A 977 -26.56 -44.93 -71.66
CA ARG A 977 -25.27 -45.35 -72.26
C ARG A 977 -24.93 -46.83 -72.09
N ASP A 978 -25.62 -47.56 -71.22
CA ASP A 978 -25.39 -48.99 -70.97
C ASP A 978 -26.58 -49.89 -71.38
N ARG A 979 -27.20 -49.60 -72.54
CA ARG A 979 -28.04 -50.56 -73.27
C ARG A 979 -27.73 -50.59 -74.75
#